data_AF-A0A841ZYT6-F1
#
_entry.id   AF-A0A841ZYT6-F1
#
_cell.length_a   1.000
_cell.length_b   1.000
_cell.length_c   1.000
_cell.angle_alpha   90.00
_cell.angle_beta   90.00
_cell.angle_gamma   90.00
#
_symmetry.space_group_name_H-M   'P 1'
#
loop_
_entity.id
_entity.type
_entity.pdbx_description
1 polymer ?
#
loop_
_entity_poly.entity_id
_entity_poly.type
_entity_poly.pdbx_seq_one_letter_code
_entity_poly.pdbx_strand_id
1 'polypeptide(L)'
;MKTWLKKGLLVWLAFALVISTLPAFGPRAEEIKGDMAPTLKTTAEAKPVEVVEERTENEIVYDNQDGSFTKEIYMEPIHVKEDGEWEPISNDVTKTTKIIEPERTEIQAAFLPTMEQGKYSVFGEGNQAVTFSLVSASGENGTMAVQKAIAKTEANEIRYSNVFPKIDLRNLTFNTSVKEDIVLHEYTGYNMYTFQVNTLLAVKKIADGSIVFEDTTGNVRYTLPKPVMTDSKIHPDTGNATESDNVDFELKKMNDSTYEIILTADEAWLKDTDRVYPIYIDPSVQLKKVVDAGISSVTPTTNYSGSKLWDAALNQYVLKVGRYDDTTGFNYAYIKPDTSSLANATIESAMFKAYAVWHHSSTAKNPVKLEEVTGDWTTTGVTWNNRPTTFNVGSVDIGRNQWASFDVTSSVRAWTTGARPNKGFMMHTVNQQDHWKKFTATETGTNVPYLEVTYTYDKPEKAMIKTVSNGVGTGTGAMNLTWDKVPGATGYKVIIGNGYNYEQFAVGNVTSWTTKGKGIFPTKAEIDKGLYTFHKDGKGTEFANDPRALYENGYKAGSTFGLRNQTKYIVRILAIYPGGDGPTSDITDAYMPPEATPAKPEKSTIQSYSSGAGTETGYMDISWQTVPGAVDYKIVIGNGYNYEYFNTGNVTKWSTKGKKIFPTQEEIDNGLYKFHKDGTGEEFANDPRALYENGYQAGSTFGLREQEKYIVRILAVYPWGDGPTSDITNSYMPLATPAPPVGEAYANAEGTATGYVTLDWDEIEGADGYKVTIFDGKKNVYFDVGEERSWTSKNKGVWPTKEEVSSGQVDIHTDGKGEELAKNPSQVYKNAGSVLYGEATNYWFRVQAYINDGERNDSEISNVYKPSIPTEQELSYLSTKQEVQEFLLRYLEKKGLNIKLDSQEFKNFVKAQVFEEIDAVLAERADYLYVSDYLIDYLDSQNAQEAINEDNYTKLIDSEIEEERAKDIDKAEKSESRLFATAEENYGLNESIEMEKVIDKYSEYDKEISDAKDAELEKLIQERDLLYPDGEPTLRSSIAGIKLVKQKYNHWCGPANLAQALSYHMYKKRSVDVKAIQNNFGIQMGYSYYYGKTTSQNMAVQINRYKNTYGFSKTPYITATIKEFGSGAANKIRTRLDGVLAQKSNAPMVLVHQLYLSKYPAKTNPEAGHYLTIGGVRKYNGTYQAQAYNTDSKHNMVWWENIGTGVGQNNTLTKAMYQKNISSPNPVFVY
;
A
#
# COMPACT_ATOMS: atom_id res chain seq x y z
N MET A 1 -84.83 4.39 12.69
CA MET A 1 -84.09 5.42 11.91
C MET A 1 -83.93 6.66 12.76
N LYS A 2 -82.75 6.88 13.33
CA LYS A 2 -82.46 8.00 14.24
C LYS A 2 -81.29 8.82 13.70
N THR A 3 -81.56 10.10 13.43
CA THR A 3 -80.73 11.33 13.46
C THR A 3 -79.23 11.36 13.07
N TRP A 4 -78.49 10.25 13.04
CA TRP A 4 -77.07 10.20 12.66
C TRP A 4 -76.85 10.28 11.13
N LEU A 5 -77.80 9.81 10.33
CA LEU A 5 -77.77 9.87 8.87
C LEU A 5 -78.03 11.27 8.27
N LYS A 6 -78.54 12.23 9.04
CA LYS A 6 -78.84 13.60 8.55
C LYS A 6 -77.70 14.60 8.75
N LYS A 7 -76.71 14.35 9.63
CA LYS A 7 -75.54 15.22 9.80
C LYS A 7 -74.39 14.87 8.83
N GLY A 8 -74.24 13.59 8.46
CA GLY A 8 -73.23 13.17 7.48
C GLY A 8 -73.48 13.67 6.06
N LEU A 9 -74.75 13.81 5.66
CA LEU A 9 -75.12 14.27 4.32
C LEU A 9 -74.88 15.78 4.11
N LEU A 10 -74.97 16.59 5.17
CA LEU A 10 -74.74 18.05 5.13
C LEU A 10 -73.25 18.41 5.05
N VAL A 11 -72.38 17.61 5.67
CA VAL A 11 -70.91 17.80 5.59
C VAL A 11 -70.38 17.40 4.21
N TRP A 12 -70.96 16.38 3.58
CA TRP A 12 -70.62 15.97 2.21
C TRP A 12 -71.06 17.00 1.14
N LEU A 13 -72.21 17.64 1.33
CA LEU A 13 -72.70 18.69 0.41
C LEU A 13 -71.88 19.99 0.49
N ALA A 14 -71.31 20.31 1.66
CA ALA A 14 -70.40 21.45 1.82
C ALA A 14 -69.03 21.19 1.17
N PHE A 15 -68.55 19.95 1.20
CA PHE A 15 -67.27 19.56 0.57
C PHE A 15 -67.36 19.50 -0.97
N ALA A 16 -68.52 19.12 -1.51
CA ALA A 16 -68.76 19.11 -2.95
C ALA A 16 -68.88 20.51 -3.58
N LEU A 17 -69.34 21.52 -2.83
CA LEU A 17 -69.50 22.89 -3.34
C LEU A 17 -68.16 23.64 -3.51
N VAL A 18 -67.15 23.36 -2.66
CA VAL A 18 -65.83 24.01 -2.72
C VAL A 18 -64.99 23.50 -3.90
N ILE A 19 -65.23 22.28 -4.39
CA ILE A 19 -64.49 21.70 -5.52
C ILE A 19 -65.03 22.20 -6.89
N SER A 20 -66.19 22.87 -6.91
CA SER A 20 -66.81 23.39 -8.15
C SER A 20 -66.35 24.78 -8.59
N THR A 21 -65.48 25.46 -7.82
CA THR A 21 -65.03 26.85 -8.10
C THR A 21 -63.62 26.99 -8.67
N LEU A 22 -62.96 25.90 -9.04
CA LEU A 22 -61.70 25.98 -9.79
C LEU A 22 -61.95 25.81 -11.30
N PRO A 23 -61.59 26.78 -12.15
CA PRO A 23 -61.93 26.78 -13.57
C PRO A 23 -61.24 25.64 -14.32
N ALA A 24 -62.03 25.01 -15.19
CA ALA A 24 -61.63 23.97 -16.12
C ALA A 24 -60.65 24.49 -17.18
N PHE A 25 -59.53 23.79 -17.38
CA PHE A 25 -58.74 23.88 -18.60
C PHE A 25 -58.78 22.54 -19.33
N GLY A 26 -59.69 22.46 -20.31
CA GLY A 26 -59.69 21.45 -21.36
C GLY A 26 -58.85 21.87 -22.57
N PRO A 27 -58.62 20.96 -23.53
CA PRO A 27 -57.31 20.66 -24.11
C PRO A 27 -57.04 21.34 -25.47
N ARG A 28 -55.77 21.41 -25.87
CA ARG A 28 -55.37 21.46 -27.29
C ARG A 28 -54.07 20.67 -27.53
N ALA A 29 -54.11 19.83 -28.54
CA ALA A 29 -53.09 18.87 -28.93
C ALA A 29 -51.98 19.45 -29.83
N GLU A 30 -50.84 18.76 -29.74
CA GLU A 30 -49.76 18.50 -30.71
C GLU A 30 -48.91 19.64 -31.31
N GLU A 31 -47.59 19.55 -31.03
CA GLU A 31 -46.58 19.37 -32.10
C GLU A 31 -45.35 18.59 -31.57
N ILE A 32 -44.93 17.57 -32.33
CA ILE A 32 -43.77 16.70 -32.08
C ILE A 32 -42.53 17.27 -32.79
N LYS A 33 -41.37 17.20 -32.13
CA LYS A 33 -39.97 16.97 -32.63
C LYS A 33 -39.01 17.61 -31.61
N GLY A 34 -37.95 17.01 -31.10
CA GLY A 34 -37.25 15.74 -31.24
C GLY A 34 -36.05 15.80 -30.28
N ASP A 35 -35.57 14.65 -29.84
CA ASP A 35 -34.31 14.37 -29.15
C ASP A 35 -33.68 15.44 -28.24
N MET A 36 -33.77 15.23 -26.92
CA MET A 36 -32.67 15.50 -25.99
C MET A 36 -32.88 14.70 -24.70
N ALA A 37 -31.78 14.11 -24.21
CA ALA A 37 -31.71 13.26 -23.01
C ALA A 37 -32.40 13.88 -21.79
N PRO A 38 -32.97 13.06 -20.86
CA PRO A 38 -33.54 13.59 -19.64
C PRO A 38 -32.42 14.14 -18.75
N THR A 39 -32.21 15.46 -18.83
CA THR A 39 -31.56 16.21 -17.76
C THR A 39 -32.56 16.27 -16.61
N LEU A 40 -32.17 15.71 -15.47
CA LEU A 40 -32.88 15.87 -14.19
C LEU A 40 -33.00 17.38 -13.93
N LYS A 41 -34.22 17.90 -14.06
CA LYS A 41 -34.58 19.19 -13.48
C LYS A 41 -34.49 19.04 -11.97
N THR A 42 -33.51 19.70 -11.37
CA THR A 42 -33.52 20.04 -9.94
C THR A 42 -34.80 20.84 -9.66
N THR A 43 -35.78 20.19 -9.04
CA THR A 43 -36.97 20.86 -8.51
C THR A 43 -36.62 21.59 -7.21
N ALA A 44 -37.13 22.81 -7.12
CA ALA A 44 -37.00 23.74 -6.00
C ALA A 44 -37.52 23.18 -4.66
N GLU A 45 -36.83 23.58 -3.57
CA GLU A 45 -37.23 23.61 -2.15
C GLU A 45 -38.50 22.83 -1.77
N ALA A 46 -38.37 21.50 -1.68
CA ALA A 46 -39.31 20.72 -0.88
C ALA A 46 -39.02 20.99 0.61
N LYS A 47 -40.05 21.17 1.43
CA LYS A 47 -39.87 21.41 2.87
C LYS A 47 -39.38 20.13 3.56
N PRO A 48 -38.46 20.19 4.53
CA PRO A 48 -38.08 19.03 5.33
C PRO A 48 -39.30 18.35 5.95
N VAL A 49 -39.33 17.01 5.93
CA VAL A 49 -40.40 16.19 6.52
C VAL A 49 -39.80 15.36 7.65
N GLU A 50 -40.40 15.43 8.83
CA GLU A 50 -39.99 14.60 9.96
C GLU A 50 -40.17 13.11 9.64
N VAL A 51 -39.14 12.32 9.94
CA VAL A 51 -39.16 10.85 9.84
C VAL A 51 -39.53 10.30 11.22
N VAL A 52 -40.83 10.19 11.48
CA VAL A 52 -41.38 9.82 12.80
C VAL A 52 -40.87 8.46 13.28
N GLU A 53 -40.62 7.53 12.36
CA GLU A 53 -40.09 6.20 12.63
C GLU A 53 -38.65 6.22 13.17
N GLU A 54 -37.92 7.32 12.98
CA GLU A 54 -36.54 7.54 13.44
C GLU A 54 -36.47 8.33 14.76
N ARG A 55 -37.61 8.62 15.41
CA ARG A 55 -37.61 9.24 16.75
C ARG A 55 -36.86 8.36 17.75
N THR A 56 -36.12 9.02 18.63
CA THR A 56 -35.49 8.38 19.79
C THR A 56 -35.80 9.16 21.06
N GLU A 57 -35.35 8.68 22.22
CA GLU A 57 -35.44 9.40 23.50
C GLU A 57 -34.96 10.86 23.37
N ASN A 58 -33.90 11.12 22.58
CA ASN A 58 -33.17 12.39 22.52
C ASN A 58 -33.09 13.04 21.12
N GLU A 59 -33.63 12.43 20.08
CA GLU A 59 -33.39 12.85 18.69
C GLU A 59 -34.68 12.98 17.86
N ILE A 60 -34.69 13.97 16.97
CA ILE A 60 -35.66 14.15 15.88
C ILE A 60 -34.89 14.15 14.56
N VAL A 61 -35.40 13.47 13.53
CA VAL A 61 -34.78 13.42 12.19
C VAL A 61 -35.76 13.94 11.14
N TYR A 62 -35.26 14.76 10.23
CA TYR A 62 -35.99 15.30 9.08
C TYR A 62 -35.30 14.86 7.78
N ASP A 63 -36.08 14.37 6.82
CA ASP A 63 -35.67 14.16 5.43
C ASP A 63 -35.82 15.48 4.66
N ASN A 64 -34.69 16.02 4.17
CA ASN A 64 -34.66 17.27 3.41
C ASN A 64 -35.12 17.11 1.95
N GLN A 65 -35.43 15.87 1.53
CA GLN A 65 -35.89 15.50 0.18
C GLN A 65 -34.90 15.77 -0.95
N ASP A 66 -33.64 16.02 -0.61
CA ASP A 66 -32.52 16.22 -1.55
C ASP A 66 -31.40 15.17 -1.40
N GLY A 67 -31.61 14.18 -0.52
CA GLY A 67 -30.62 13.15 -0.18
C GLY A 67 -29.83 13.43 1.09
N SER A 68 -30.02 14.60 1.72
CA SER A 68 -29.54 14.92 3.06
C SER A 68 -30.63 14.75 4.12
N PHE A 69 -30.19 14.56 5.36
CA PHE A 69 -31.04 14.50 6.55
C PHE A 69 -30.61 15.58 7.53
N THR A 70 -31.55 16.15 8.28
CA THR A 70 -31.26 17.04 9.40
C THR A 70 -31.70 16.37 10.70
N LYS A 71 -30.80 16.26 11.67
CA LYS A 71 -31.05 15.69 12.99
C LYS A 71 -30.92 16.76 14.07
N GLU A 72 -31.89 16.82 14.97
CA GLU A 72 -31.83 17.61 16.20
C GLU A 72 -31.52 16.68 17.38
N ILE A 73 -30.43 16.96 18.11
CA ILE A 73 -29.92 16.13 19.21
C ILE A 73 -30.02 16.92 20.53
N TYR A 74 -30.78 16.39 21.48
CA TYR A 74 -31.04 16.99 22.79
C TYR A 74 -30.29 16.26 23.91
N MET A 75 -29.88 17.00 24.95
CA MET A 75 -29.09 16.43 26.05
C MET A 75 -29.94 15.67 27.07
N GLU A 76 -31.24 16.00 27.20
CA GLU A 76 -32.21 15.25 27.98
C GLU A 76 -33.28 14.65 27.08
N PRO A 77 -33.99 13.63 27.55
CA PRO A 77 -35.09 13.05 26.80
C PRO A 77 -36.12 14.11 26.42
N ILE A 78 -36.54 14.08 25.16
CA ILE A 78 -37.65 14.87 24.62
C ILE A 78 -38.84 13.99 24.19
N HIS A 79 -38.62 12.67 24.13
CA HIS A 79 -39.67 11.67 23.93
C HIS A 79 -39.65 10.62 25.03
N VAL A 80 -40.83 10.07 25.33
CA VAL A 80 -41.02 8.87 26.16
C VAL A 80 -41.75 7.81 25.34
N LYS A 81 -41.54 6.53 25.66
CA LYS A 81 -42.13 5.42 24.91
C LYS A 81 -43.48 5.01 25.49
N GLU A 82 -44.56 5.17 24.72
CA GLU A 82 -45.92 4.75 25.06
C GLU A 82 -46.43 3.73 24.03
N ASP A 83 -46.95 2.58 24.49
CA ASP A 83 -47.46 1.48 23.63
C ASP A 83 -46.51 1.00 22.52
N GLY A 84 -45.21 1.25 22.66
CA GLY A 84 -44.18 0.88 21.68
C GLY A 84 -43.73 2.02 20.76
N GLU A 85 -44.40 3.18 20.81
CA GLU A 85 -44.15 4.36 19.97
C GLU A 85 -43.51 5.50 20.79
N TRP A 86 -42.76 6.38 20.13
CA TRP A 86 -42.12 7.54 20.78
C TRP A 86 -43.03 8.77 20.72
N GLU A 87 -43.45 9.23 21.89
CA GLU A 87 -44.34 10.38 22.05
C GLU A 87 -43.62 11.55 22.74
N PRO A 88 -43.87 12.81 22.33
CA PRO A 88 -43.26 13.98 22.95
C PRO A 88 -43.58 14.11 24.43
N ILE A 89 -42.57 14.44 25.22
CA ILE A 89 -42.71 14.76 26.64
C ILE A 89 -43.63 15.98 26.82
N SER A 90 -44.46 15.91 27.85
CA SER A 90 -45.36 16.98 28.25
C SER A 90 -45.35 17.10 29.77
N ASN A 91 -44.88 18.26 30.24
CA ASN A 91 -44.78 18.59 31.66
C ASN A 91 -46.14 19.03 32.25
N ASP A 92 -47.15 19.30 31.40
CA ASP A 92 -48.47 19.75 31.84
C ASP A 92 -49.18 18.67 32.65
N VAL A 93 -49.95 19.06 33.67
CA VAL A 93 -50.64 18.12 34.54
C VAL A 93 -52.09 17.90 34.12
N THR A 94 -52.51 16.63 34.16
CA THR A 94 -53.90 16.25 34.02
C THR A 94 -54.50 15.92 35.38
N LYS A 95 -55.77 16.25 35.58
CA LYS A 95 -56.48 16.03 36.85
C LYS A 95 -57.70 15.14 36.64
N THR A 96 -57.72 14.01 37.33
CA THR A 96 -58.90 13.14 37.47
C THR A 96 -59.55 13.31 38.85
N THR A 97 -60.61 12.55 39.13
CA THR A 97 -61.22 12.54 40.47
C THR A 97 -60.35 11.89 41.55
N LYS A 98 -59.33 11.12 41.16
CA LYS A 98 -58.50 10.32 42.08
C LYS A 98 -57.04 10.75 42.15
N ILE A 99 -56.50 11.25 41.05
CA ILE A 99 -55.07 11.53 40.88
C ILE A 99 -54.86 12.78 40.00
N ILE A 100 -53.75 13.46 40.23
CA ILE A 100 -53.18 14.49 39.36
C ILE A 100 -51.80 13.98 38.96
N GLU A 101 -51.49 13.97 37.67
CA GLU A 101 -50.21 13.46 37.15
C GLU A 101 -49.79 14.28 35.93
N PRO A 102 -48.48 14.47 35.69
CA PRO A 102 -48.00 15.03 34.44
C PRO A 102 -48.45 14.15 33.26
N GLU A 103 -48.71 14.77 32.10
CA GLU A 103 -49.19 14.08 30.91
C GLU A 103 -48.24 12.97 30.47
N ARG A 104 -46.96 13.33 30.26
CA ARG A 104 -45.93 12.43 29.72
C ARG A 104 -44.54 12.86 30.21
N THR A 105 -44.07 12.25 31.31
CA THR A 105 -42.73 12.50 31.87
C THR A 105 -42.04 11.19 32.24
N GLU A 106 -40.71 11.19 32.28
CA GLU A 106 -39.93 10.04 32.74
C GLU A 106 -40.08 9.83 34.26
N ILE A 107 -40.08 10.90 35.05
CA ILE A 107 -40.38 10.81 36.47
C ILE A 107 -41.86 10.48 36.64
N GLN A 108 -42.13 9.29 37.18
CA GLN A 108 -43.50 8.84 37.46
C GLN A 108 -43.99 9.53 38.74
N ALA A 109 -44.54 10.74 38.61
CA ALA A 109 -45.06 11.52 39.73
C ALA A 109 -46.59 11.52 39.76
N ALA A 110 -47.17 11.26 40.91
CA ALA A 110 -48.61 11.23 41.13
C ALA A 110 -48.96 12.05 42.37
N PHE A 111 -50.00 12.89 42.27
CA PHE A 111 -50.46 13.76 43.35
C PHE A 111 -51.93 13.52 43.66
N LEU A 112 -52.33 13.73 44.93
CA LEU A 112 -53.71 13.56 45.34
C LEU A 112 -54.53 14.85 45.14
N PRO A 113 -55.72 14.82 44.50
CA PRO A 113 -56.58 15.99 44.37
C PRO A 113 -56.95 16.66 45.71
N THR A 114 -56.86 15.91 46.81
CA THR A 114 -57.06 16.38 48.18
C THR A 114 -55.97 15.80 49.07
N MET A 115 -55.26 16.67 49.79
CA MET A 115 -54.31 16.29 50.83
C MET A 115 -55.08 15.97 52.11
N GLU A 116 -55.06 14.70 52.54
CA GLU A 116 -55.68 14.23 53.79
C GLU A 116 -54.61 13.60 54.68
N GLN A 117 -54.59 13.98 55.95
CA GLN A 117 -53.56 13.55 56.92
C GLN A 117 -52.11 13.80 56.42
N GLY A 118 -51.93 14.83 55.59
CA GLY A 118 -50.63 15.23 55.05
C GLY A 118 -50.20 14.50 53.80
N LYS A 119 -50.79 13.34 53.44
CA LYS A 119 -50.42 12.58 52.23
C LYS A 119 -50.78 13.36 50.97
N TYR A 120 -49.84 13.53 50.05
CA TYR A 120 -50.08 14.33 48.84
C TYR A 120 -49.39 13.83 47.56
N SER A 121 -48.23 13.18 47.64
CA SER A 121 -47.51 12.72 46.44
C SER A 121 -46.98 11.29 46.56
N VAL A 122 -46.82 10.65 45.40
CA VAL A 122 -46.25 9.32 45.21
C VAL A 122 -45.34 9.37 43.98
N PHE A 123 -44.12 8.84 44.11
CA PHE A 123 -43.16 8.70 43.02
C PHE A 123 -42.91 7.23 42.72
N GLY A 124 -43.10 6.81 41.47
CA GLY A 124 -42.96 5.42 41.02
C GLY A 124 -44.07 4.48 41.51
N GLU A 125 -43.93 3.21 41.19
CA GLU A 125 -44.92 2.17 41.48
C GLU A 125 -44.34 0.96 42.24
N GLY A 126 -45.23 0.14 42.80
CA GLY A 126 -44.87 -1.12 43.45
C GLY A 126 -43.81 -0.98 44.55
N ASN A 127 -42.77 -1.82 44.50
CA ASN A 127 -41.69 -1.82 45.49
C ASN A 127 -40.72 -0.64 45.36
N GLN A 128 -40.83 0.16 44.29
CA GLN A 128 -40.01 1.35 44.07
C GLN A 128 -40.76 2.64 44.43
N ALA A 129 -42.01 2.53 44.89
CA ALA A 129 -42.81 3.68 45.26
C ALA A 129 -42.23 4.44 46.46
N VAL A 130 -42.24 5.77 46.38
CA VAL A 130 -41.93 6.69 47.48
C VAL A 130 -43.14 7.59 47.70
N THR A 131 -43.81 7.43 48.82
CA THR A 131 -44.97 8.24 49.19
C THR A 131 -44.57 9.32 50.19
N PHE A 132 -44.87 10.59 49.90
CA PHE A 132 -44.62 11.71 50.81
C PHE A 132 -45.90 12.19 51.48
N SER A 133 -45.77 12.52 52.76
CA SER A 133 -46.81 13.16 53.57
C SER A 133 -46.20 14.31 54.37
N LEU A 134 -46.67 15.55 54.16
CA LEU A 134 -46.29 16.70 54.99
C LEU A 134 -47.15 16.69 56.26
N VAL A 135 -46.58 16.34 57.42
CA VAL A 135 -47.39 16.02 58.62
C VAL A 135 -47.53 17.18 59.60
N SER A 136 -46.48 17.98 59.79
CA SER A 136 -46.49 19.08 60.76
C SER A 136 -45.48 20.18 60.45
N ALA A 137 -45.75 21.37 60.95
CA ALA A 137 -44.80 22.47 61.03
C ALA A 137 -44.48 22.76 62.51
N SER A 138 -43.25 23.14 62.81
CA SER A 138 -42.82 23.51 64.16
C SER A 138 -41.85 24.69 64.18
N GLY A 139 -41.77 25.36 65.33
CA GLY A 139 -40.95 26.55 65.54
C GLY A 139 -41.26 27.21 66.89
N GLU A 140 -41.07 28.52 66.99
CA GLU A 140 -41.34 29.29 68.22
C GLU A 140 -42.80 29.24 68.67
N ASN A 141 -43.74 29.04 67.72
CA ASN A 141 -45.16 28.91 67.99
C ASN A 141 -45.61 27.47 68.31
N GLY A 142 -44.68 26.60 68.71
CA GLY A 142 -44.93 25.18 69.02
C GLY A 142 -45.04 24.33 67.75
N THR A 143 -45.81 23.24 67.82
CA THR A 143 -46.03 22.30 66.71
C THR A 143 -47.49 22.37 66.22
N MET A 144 -47.69 22.45 64.91
CA MET A 144 -48.99 22.46 64.25
C MET A 144 -49.10 21.28 63.27
N ALA A 145 -50.21 20.55 63.32
CA ALA A 145 -50.51 19.51 62.34
C ALA A 145 -51.01 20.14 61.03
N VAL A 146 -50.68 19.50 59.90
CA VAL A 146 -51.11 19.91 58.56
C VAL A 146 -52.64 19.96 58.43
N GLN A 147 -53.14 20.94 57.67
CA GLN A 147 -54.56 21.06 57.36
C GLN A 147 -54.92 20.32 56.06
N LYS A 148 -56.18 19.91 55.96
CA LYS A 148 -56.73 19.39 54.71
C LYS A 148 -56.72 20.49 53.65
N ALA A 149 -56.12 20.21 52.49
CA ALA A 149 -56.04 21.15 51.36
C ALA A 149 -56.49 20.50 50.05
N ILE A 150 -57.09 21.30 49.16
CA ILE A 150 -57.53 20.86 47.82
C ILE A 150 -56.54 21.41 46.79
N ALA A 151 -56.05 20.54 45.90
CA ALA A 151 -55.10 20.91 44.87
C ALA A 151 -55.74 21.78 43.78
N LYS A 152 -55.09 22.89 43.43
CA LYS A 152 -55.30 23.66 42.20
C LYS A 152 -54.20 23.33 41.20
N THR A 153 -54.54 23.30 39.92
CA THR A 153 -53.61 22.93 38.85
C THR A 153 -53.63 23.96 37.74
N GLU A 154 -52.46 24.34 37.22
CA GLU A 154 -52.28 25.24 36.07
C GLU A 154 -50.99 24.87 35.32
N ALA A 155 -51.08 24.56 34.02
CA ALA A 155 -49.95 24.04 33.23
C ALA A 155 -49.25 22.88 33.95
N ASN A 156 -47.99 23.04 34.37
CA ASN A 156 -47.21 22.07 35.13
C ASN A 156 -47.23 22.28 36.66
N GLU A 157 -48.05 23.20 37.18
CA GLU A 157 -48.14 23.50 38.63
C GLU A 157 -49.27 22.71 39.31
N ILE A 158 -48.97 22.15 40.49
CA ILE A 158 -49.94 21.69 41.49
C ILE A 158 -49.73 22.48 42.79
N ARG A 159 -50.78 23.16 43.27
CA ARG A 159 -50.74 23.95 44.51
C ARG A 159 -51.78 23.51 45.53
N TYR A 160 -51.33 23.24 46.74
CA TYR A 160 -52.14 23.07 47.94
C TYR A 160 -52.05 24.32 48.79
N SER A 161 -53.08 25.17 48.73
CA SER A 161 -53.07 26.43 49.47
C SER A 161 -53.42 26.23 50.94
N ASN A 162 -52.76 27.00 51.82
CA ASN A 162 -52.96 26.99 53.27
C ASN A 162 -52.85 25.60 53.92
N VAL A 163 -51.82 24.82 53.55
CA VAL A 163 -51.50 23.56 54.25
C VAL A 163 -51.14 23.82 55.71
N PHE A 164 -50.59 25.00 55.99
CA PHE A 164 -50.64 25.69 57.27
C PHE A 164 -51.15 27.12 57.02
N PRO A 165 -51.63 27.87 58.03
CA PRO A 165 -52.06 29.25 57.82
C PRO A 165 -50.95 30.06 57.14
N LYS A 166 -51.24 30.67 55.98
CA LYS A 166 -50.30 31.50 55.18
C LYS A 166 -49.10 30.74 54.59
N ILE A 167 -49.15 29.41 54.59
CA ILE A 167 -48.11 28.55 54.00
C ILE A 167 -48.78 27.61 53.00
N ASP A 168 -48.33 27.66 51.74
CA ASP A 168 -48.79 26.75 50.70
C ASP A 168 -47.73 25.66 50.44
N LEU A 169 -48.16 24.54 49.83
CA LEU A 169 -47.26 23.58 49.20
C LEU A 169 -47.46 23.63 47.68
N ARG A 170 -46.38 23.93 46.95
CA ARG A 170 -46.36 24.01 45.48
C ARG A 170 -45.47 22.92 44.90
N ASN A 171 -45.90 22.33 43.79
CA ASN A 171 -45.14 21.37 43.01
C ASN A 171 -45.15 21.82 41.54
N LEU A 172 -44.00 21.87 40.89
CA LEU A 172 -43.86 22.09 39.45
C LEU A 172 -43.28 20.82 38.84
N THR A 173 -43.99 20.22 37.88
CA THR A 173 -43.57 19.00 37.19
C THR A 173 -42.66 19.32 36.02
N PHE A 174 -41.58 18.55 35.90
CA PHE A 174 -40.65 18.53 34.77
C PHE A 174 -40.40 17.07 34.38
N ASN A 175 -39.70 16.84 33.26
CA ASN A 175 -39.48 15.49 32.74
C ASN A 175 -38.81 14.55 33.75
N THR A 176 -37.74 15.01 34.39
CA THR A 176 -36.89 14.19 35.27
C THR A 176 -36.94 14.66 36.73
N SER A 177 -37.73 15.69 37.05
CA SER A 177 -37.81 16.28 38.38
C SER A 177 -39.20 16.83 38.72
N VAL A 178 -39.46 16.93 40.02
CA VAL A 178 -40.56 17.71 40.59
C VAL A 178 -39.95 18.73 41.53
N LYS A 179 -40.04 20.00 41.14
CA LYS A 179 -39.65 21.13 42.00
C LYS A 179 -40.76 21.32 43.03
N GLU A 180 -40.44 21.10 44.30
CA GLU A 180 -41.37 21.35 45.41
C GLU A 180 -40.96 22.61 46.14
N ASP A 181 -41.93 23.46 46.52
CA ASP A 181 -41.72 24.62 47.37
C ASP A 181 -42.74 24.66 48.51
N ILE A 182 -42.26 24.85 49.73
CA ILE A 182 -43.04 25.34 50.86
C ILE A 182 -43.05 26.86 50.74
N VAL A 183 -44.22 27.43 50.39
CA VAL A 183 -44.36 28.85 50.06
C VAL A 183 -44.90 29.60 51.26
N LEU A 184 -44.04 30.34 51.94
CA LEU A 184 -44.41 31.18 53.08
C LEU A 184 -44.87 32.53 52.52
N HIS A 185 -46.09 32.95 52.82
CA HIS A 185 -46.57 34.30 52.47
C HIS A 185 -46.19 35.36 53.53
N GLU A 186 -45.84 34.92 54.73
CA GLU A 186 -45.24 35.70 55.82
C GLU A 186 -44.58 34.74 56.83
N TYR A 187 -43.73 35.23 57.74
CA TYR A 187 -43.20 34.40 58.83
C TYR A 187 -44.27 34.20 59.91
N THR A 188 -44.74 32.97 60.08
CA THR A 188 -45.80 32.62 61.05
C THR A 188 -45.28 31.95 62.33
N GLY A 189 -43.97 32.02 62.60
CA GLY A 189 -43.34 31.35 63.75
C GLY A 189 -43.05 29.87 63.55
N TYR A 190 -43.04 29.40 62.30
CA TYR A 190 -42.69 28.03 61.91
C TYR A 190 -41.55 28.05 60.88
N ASN A 191 -40.50 27.28 61.14
CA ASN A 191 -39.33 27.15 60.28
C ASN A 191 -38.87 25.70 60.08
N MET A 192 -39.51 24.75 60.77
CA MET A 192 -39.26 23.32 60.61
C MET A 192 -40.50 22.62 60.04
N TYR A 193 -40.30 21.79 59.01
CA TYR A 193 -41.37 21.07 58.32
C TYR A 193 -41.05 19.58 58.30
N THR A 194 -41.95 18.79 58.86
CA THR A 194 -41.78 17.34 59.01
C THR A 194 -42.54 16.62 57.91
N PHE A 195 -41.80 15.84 57.13
CA PHE A 195 -42.32 14.93 56.12
C PHE A 195 -42.21 13.48 56.61
N GLN A 196 -43.28 12.72 56.48
CA GLN A 196 -43.24 11.28 56.58
C GLN A 196 -43.11 10.69 55.17
N VAL A 197 -42.12 9.79 55.01
CA VAL A 197 -41.85 9.11 53.75
C VAL A 197 -42.05 7.61 53.91
N ASN A 198 -42.93 7.05 53.10
CA ASN A 198 -43.18 5.61 53.06
C ASN A 198 -42.58 5.00 51.78
N THR A 199 -41.65 4.06 51.94
CA THR A 199 -40.96 3.40 50.82
C THR A 199 -40.30 2.10 51.26
N LEU A 200 -40.08 1.17 50.32
CA LEU A 200 -39.22 -0.01 50.53
C LEU A 200 -37.76 0.23 50.09
N LEU A 201 -37.46 1.40 49.53
CA LEU A 201 -36.10 1.80 49.15
C LEU A 201 -35.27 2.13 50.40
N ALA A 202 -33.96 1.92 50.31
CA ALA A 202 -33.03 2.34 51.35
C ALA A 202 -32.83 3.86 51.27
N VAL A 203 -33.14 4.58 52.35
CA VAL A 203 -33.03 6.04 52.41
C VAL A 203 -31.79 6.44 53.20
N LYS A 204 -30.96 7.33 52.65
CA LYS A 204 -29.71 7.79 53.28
C LYS A 204 -29.48 9.28 53.04
N LYS A 205 -29.02 10.00 54.06
CA LYS A 205 -28.44 11.34 53.90
C LYS A 205 -26.97 11.20 53.51
N ILE A 206 -26.55 11.85 52.43
CA ILE A 206 -25.17 11.82 51.92
C ILE A 206 -24.39 13.09 52.35
N ALA A 207 -23.07 13.10 52.11
CA ALA A 207 -22.15 14.09 52.65
C ALA A 207 -22.44 15.54 52.24
N ASP A 208 -23.10 15.76 51.09
CA ASP A 208 -23.45 17.11 50.61
C ASP A 208 -24.76 17.65 51.20
N GLY A 209 -25.44 16.88 52.06
CA GLY A 209 -26.71 17.24 52.70
C GLY A 209 -27.95 16.68 52.00
N SER A 210 -27.82 16.12 50.79
CA SER A 210 -28.93 15.52 50.05
C SER A 210 -29.37 14.18 50.66
N ILE A 211 -30.61 13.77 50.39
CA ILE A 211 -31.14 12.45 50.72
C ILE A 211 -31.28 11.62 49.44
N VAL A 212 -30.76 10.40 49.42
CA VAL A 212 -30.87 9.47 48.28
C VAL A 212 -31.75 8.28 48.64
N PHE A 213 -32.51 7.79 47.64
CA PHE A 213 -33.35 6.60 47.71
C PHE A 213 -32.74 5.52 46.83
N GLU A 214 -32.20 4.46 47.45
CA GLU A 214 -31.49 3.38 46.76
C GLU A 214 -32.34 2.11 46.70
N ASP A 215 -32.31 1.43 45.55
CA ASP A 215 -32.89 0.10 45.44
C ASP A 215 -32.01 -0.99 46.08
N THR A 216 -32.48 -2.24 46.07
CA THR A 216 -31.77 -3.39 46.64
C THR A 216 -30.42 -3.71 45.98
N THR A 217 -30.14 -3.13 44.81
CA THR A 217 -28.86 -3.27 44.10
C THR A 217 -27.89 -2.12 44.38
N GLY A 218 -28.31 -1.13 45.18
CA GLY A 218 -27.54 0.07 45.50
C GLY A 218 -27.64 1.17 44.45
N ASN A 219 -28.55 1.07 43.48
CA ASN A 219 -28.78 2.12 42.49
C ASN A 219 -29.68 3.20 43.08
N VAL A 220 -29.25 4.46 42.99
CA VAL A 220 -30.05 5.63 43.38
C VAL A 220 -31.20 5.80 42.38
N ARG A 221 -32.44 5.70 42.86
CA ARG A 221 -33.67 5.89 42.09
C ARG A 221 -34.13 7.34 42.12
N TYR A 222 -34.11 7.94 43.31
CA TYR A 222 -34.48 9.34 43.51
C TYR A 222 -33.46 10.04 44.39
N THR A 223 -33.30 11.34 44.18
CA THR A 223 -32.53 12.23 45.04
C THR A 223 -33.42 13.36 45.50
N LEU A 224 -33.37 13.66 46.79
CA LEU A 224 -33.88 14.88 47.42
C LEU A 224 -32.65 15.78 47.67
N PRO A 225 -32.35 16.74 46.79
CA PRO A 225 -31.15 17.57 46.92
C PRO A 225 -31.19 18.40 48.20
N LYS A 226 -30.02 18.78 48.74
CA LYS A 226 -29.96 19.73 49.87
C LYS A 226 -30.83 20.96 49.54
N PRO A 227 -31.79 21.32 50.40
CA PRO A 227 -32.72 22.41 50.13
C PRO A 227 -32.04 23.76 50.31
N VAL A 228 -32.62 24.76 49.70
CA VAL A 228 -32.33 26.18 49.79
C VAL A 228 -33.62 26.94 50.09
N MET A 229 -33.48 28.20 50.45
CA MET A 229 -34.61 29.11 50.54
C MET A 229 -34.34 30.40 49.78
N THR A 230 -35.37 30.90 49.11
CA THR A 230 -35.28 32.04 48.20
C THR A 230 -36.41 33.02 48.47
N ASP A 231 -36.10 34.32 48.54
CA ASP A 231 -37.11 35.36 48.70
C ASP A 231 -37.64 35.86 47.35
N SER A 232 -38.67 36.70 47.38
CA SER A 232 -39.24 37.31 46.17
C SER A 232 -38.54 38.64 45.78
N LYS A 233 -37.37 38.96 46.34
CA LYS A 233 -36.64 40.19 46.05
C LYS A 233 -35.74 39.99 44.82
N ILE A 234 -36.29 40.24 43.64
CA ILE A 234 -35.57 40.11 42.38
C ILE A 234 -34.70 41.34 42.11
N HIS A 235 -33.40 41.14 41.96
CA HIS A 235 -32.49 42.21 41.56
C HIS A 235 -32.78 42.61 40.10
N PRO A 236 -33.11 43.88 39.82
CA PRO A 236 -33.60 44.30 38.50
C PRO A 236 -32.58 44.04 37.37
N ASP A 237 -31.29 44.23 37.68
CA ASP A 237 -30.22 44.13 36.69
C ASP A 237 -29.58 42.75 36.54
N THR A 238 -29.78 41.82 37.47
CA THR A 238 -29.23 40.45 37.35
C THR A 238 -30.33 39.41 37.16
N GLY A 239 -31.57 39.78 37.49
CA GLY A 239 -32.72 38.89 37.53
C GLY A 239 -32.61 37.80 38.60
N ASN A 240 -31.66 37.88 39.54
CA ASN A 240 -31.51 36.90 40.61
C ASN A 240 -32.39 37.28 41.80
N ALA A 241 -32.99 36.29 42.44
CA ALA A 241 -33.57 36.41 43.77
C ALA A 241 -32.49 36.27 44.86
N THR A 242 -32.78 36.66 46.10
CA THR A 242 -31.84 36.43 47.21
C THR A 242 -32.05 35.03 47.76
N GLU A 243 -30.98 34.22 47.77
CA GLU A 243 -30.99 32.81 48.19
C GLU A 243 -30.13 32.59 49.45
N SER A 244 -30.49 31.58 50.25
CA SER A 244 -29.69 31.03 51.33
C SER A 244 -29.70 29.51 51.28
N ASP A 245 -28.54 28.89 51.46
CA ASP A 245 -28.37 27.44 51.60
C ASP A 245 -28.37 26.97 53.07
N ASN A 246 -28.74 27.86 54.00
CA ASN A 246 -28.93 27.54 55.42
C ASN A 246 -30.28 26.83 55.66
N VAL A 247 -30.48 25.73 54.93
CA VAL A 247 -31.60 24.82 55.11
C VAL A 247 -31.03 23.40 55.18
N ASP A 248 -31.41 22.63 56.20
CA ASP A 248 -30.89 21.28 56.43
C ASP A 248 -32.00 20.24 56.53
N PHE A 249 -31.69 19.02 56.09
CA PHE A 249 -32.52 17.84 56.31
C PHE A 249 -32.01 17.01 57.48
N GLU A 250 -32.87 16.70 58.45
CA GLU A 250 -32.66 15.60 59.40
C GLU A 250 -33.39 14.36 58.89
N LEU A 251 -32.73 13.20 58.84
CA LEU A 251 -33.34 11.92 58.43
C LEU A 251 -33.43 10.97 59.63
N LYS A 252 -34.65 10.54 59.98
CA LYS A 252 -34.92 9.56 61.04
C LYS A 252 -35.60 8.33 60.46
N LYS A 253 -35.02 7.15 60.67
CA LYS A 253 -35.69 5.88 60.33
C LYS A 253 -36.67 5.51 61.44
N MET A 254 -37.95 5.41 61.12
CA MET A 254 -39.01 5.08 62.09
C MET A 254 -39.23 3.56 62.16
N ASN A 255 -39.29 2.91 60.99
CA ASN A 255 -39.32 1.46 60.83
C ASN A 255 -38.76 1.08 59.44
N ASP A 256 -38.87 -0.19 59.04
CA ASP A 256 -38.28 -0.67 57.77
C ASP A 256 -38.88 -0.07 56.49
N SER A 257 -40.05 0.56 56.58
CA SER A 257 -40.74 1.15 55.43
C SER A 257 -41.18 2.61 55.63
N THR A 258 -40.79 3.23 56.74
CA THR A 258 -41.21 4.59 57.11
C THR A 258 -40.02 5.38 57.65
N TYR A 259 -39.83 6.56 57.08
CA TYR A 259 -38.82 7.53 57.46
C TYR A 259 -39.49 8.87 57.77
N GLU A 260 -38.85 9.65 58.63
CA GLU A 260 -39.20 11.05 58.88
C GLU A 260 -38.05 11.92 58.37
N ILE A 261 -38.39 12.91 57.55
CA ILE A 261 -37.49 13.94 57.03
C ILE A 261 -37.91 15.27 57.65
N ILE A 262 -37.06 15.88 58.45
CA ILE A 262 -37.31 17.20 59.03
C ILE A 262 -36.48 18.22 58.23
N LEU A 263 -37.15 19.07 57.48
CA LEU A 263 -36.54 20.23 56.85
C LEU A 263 -36.50 21.36 57.86
N THR A 264 -35.33 21.96 58.09
CA THR A 264 -35.15 23.13 58.98
C THR A 264 -34.57 24.29 58.20
N ALA A 265 -35.34 25.38 58.06
CA ALA A 265 -34.87 26.63 57.48
C ALA A 265 -34.35 27.59 58.56
N ASP A 266 -33.33 28.40 58.22
CA ASP A 266 -32.75 29.38 59.15
C ASP A 266 -33.76 30.48 59.49
N GLU A 267 -34.21 30.43 60.74
CA GLU A 267 -35.21 31.34 61.31
C GLU A 267 -34.73 32.80 61.29
N ALA A 268 -33.44 33.08 61.51
CA ALA A 268 -32.94 34.44 61.54
C ALA A 268 -33.07 35.09 60.16
N TRP A 269 -32.80 34.33 59.10
CA TRP A 269 -32.96 34.78 57.72
C TRP A 269 -34.43 35.00 57.35
N LEU A 270 -35.34 34.11 57.79
CA LEU A 270 -36.78 34.28 57.56
C LEU A 270 -37.33 35.54 58.26
N LYS A 271 -36.80 35.92 59.42
CA LYS A 271 -37.20 37.11 60.19
C LYS A 271 -36.55 38.41 59.70
N ASP A 272 -35.55 38.34 58.82
CA ASP A 272 -34.81 39.51 58.37
C ASP A 272 -35.74 40.50 57.63
N THR A 273 -35.71 41.77 58.03
CA THR A 273 -36.56 42.83 57.46
C THR A 273 -36.25 43.14 55.99
N ASP A 274 -35.09 42.71 55.48
CA ASP A 274 -34.71 42.88 54.09
C ASP A 274 -35.37 41.86 53.15
N ARG A 275 -36.01 40.79 53.69
CA ARG A 275 -36.67 39.75 52.90
C ARG A 275 -37.98 40.24 52.32
N VAL A 276 -38.26 39.82 51.09
CA VAL A 276 -39.56 40.04 50.43
C VAL A 276 -40.30 38.71 50.33
N TYR A 277 -41.49 38.64 50.91
CA TYR A 277 -42.37 37.49 50.81
C TYR A 277 -43.21 37.51 49.51
N PRO A 278 -43.59 36.36 48.94
CA PRO A 278 -43.41 35.02 49.50
C PRO A 278 -41.95 34.52 49.46
N ILE A 279 -41.61 33.68 50.43
CA ILE A 279 -40.35 32.92 50.49
C ILE A 279 -40.64 31.48 50.08
N TYR A 280 -39.75 30.90 49.28
CA TYR A 280 -39.85 29.52 48.77
C TYR A 280 -38.76 28.68 49.42
N ILE A 281 -39.11 27.54 49.99
CA ILE A 281 -38.17 26.58 50.61
C ILE A 281 -38.33 25.23 49.90
N ASP A 282 -37.26 24.63 49.35
CA ASP A 282 -37.41 23.63 48.29
C ASP A 282 -36.96 22.17 48.60
N PRO A 283 -37.84 21.27 49.08
CA PRO A 283 -37.54 19.85 49.19
C PRO A 283 -37.81 19.07 47.88
N SER A 284 -37.15 19.43 46.79
CA SER A 284 -37.45 18.89 45.44
C SER A 284 -37.03 17.42 45.26
N VAL A 285 -37.73 16.67 44.40
CA VAL A 285 -37.43 15.27 44.04
C VAL A 285 -36.93 15.21 42.60
N GLN A 286 -35.83 14.51 42.33
CA GLN A 286 -35.31 14.33 40.96
C GLN A 286 -34.76 12.93 40.71
N LEU A 287 -34.81 12.50 39.45
CA LEU A 287 -34.05 11.35 38.95
C LEU A 287 -32.55 11.68 38.94
N LYS A 288 -31.68 10.66 38.97
CA LYS A 288 -30.22 10.85 38.87
C LYS A 288 -29.79 11.02 37.40
N LYS A 289 -30.26 12.08 36.75
CA LYS A 289 -29.84 12.51 35.41
C LYS A 289 -29.46 14.00 35.48
N VAL A 290 -28.21 14.32 35.19
CA VAL A 290 -27.72 15.71 35.04
C VAL A 290 -26.81 15.74 33.82
N VAL A 291 -27.06 16.67 32.90
CA VAL A 291 -26.46 16.66 31.56
C VAL A 291 -25.75 17.96 31.16
N ASP A 292 -26.01 19.04 31.89
CA ASP A 292 -25.30 20.32 31.76
C ASP A 292 -24.85 20.85 33.13
N ALA A 293 -23.88 21.78 33.10
CA ALA A 293 -23.29 22.32 34.32
C ALA A 293 -22.88 23.79 34.19
N GLY A 294 -23.18 24.57 35.22
CA GLY A 294 -22.64 25.91 35.44
C GLY A 294 -21.46 25.91 36.41
N ILE A 295 -20.55 26.86 36.23
CA ILE A 295 -19.49 27.17 37.19
C ILE A 295 -19.45 28.67 37.47
N SER A 296 -19.05 29.05 38.68
CA SER A 296 -18.94 30.46 39.11
C SER A 296 -17.62 30.72 39.82
N SER A 297 -16.98 31.86 39.52
CA SER A 297 -15.76 32.28 40.21
C SER A 297 -15.97 32.69 41.67
N VAL A 298 -17.21 33.04 42.06
CA VAL A 298 -17.54 33.45 43.45
C VAL A 298 -17.56 32.24 44.38
N THR A 299 -18.00 31.09 43.86
CA THR A 299 -18.06 29.81 44.58
C THR A 299 -17.17 28.78 43.87
N PRO A 300 -15.84 28.91 43.96
CA PRO A 300 -14.94 28.26 43.01
C PRO A 300 -14.85 26.73 43.12
N THR A 301 -15.36 26.15 44.20
CA THR A 301 -15.44 24.70 44.44
C THR A 301 -16.85 24.13 44.22
N THR A 302 -17.84 24.96 43.89
CA THR A 302 -19.22 24.53 43.69
C THR A 302 -19.46 24.14 42.24
N ASN A 303 -20.04 22.96 42.05
CA ASN A 303 -20.64 22.54 40.79
C ASN A 303 -22.13 22.92 40.81
N TYR A 304 -22.60 23.57 39.74
CA TYR A 304 -24.02 23.86 39.53
C TYR A 304 -24.57 22.93 38.45
N SER A 305 -25.29 21.89 38.85
CA SER A 305 -25.98 20.96 37.94
C SER A 305 -27.30 20.51 38.60
N GLY A 306 -28.27 20.07 37.81
CA GLY A 306 -29.58 19.64 38.30
C GLY A 306 -30.26 20.73 39.12
N SER A 307 -30.74 20.40 40.33
CA SER A 307 -31.47 21.34 41.19
C SER A 307 -30.80 22.70 41.44
N LYS A 308 -29.47 22.76 41.44
CA LYS A 308 -28.71 24.01 41.65
C LYS A 308 -28.77 24.99 40.47
N LEU A 309 -29.33 24.56 39.33
CA LEU A 309 -29.61 25.43 38.18
C LEU A 309 -30.97 26.14 38.32
N TRP A 310 -31.76 25.81 39.34
CA TRP A 310 -33.08 26.41 39.55
C TRP A 310 -32.99 27.93 39.73
N ASP A 311 -33.81 28.66 38.99
CA ASP A 311 -34.01 30.09 39.12
C ASP A 311 -35.46 30.38 39.49
N ALA A 312 -35.70 30.66 40.77
CA ALA A 312 -37.04 30.91 41.31
C ALA A 312 -37.71 32.15 40.67
N ALA A 313 -36.94 33.12 40.17
CA ALA A 313 -37.49 34.33 39.54
C ALA A 313 -38.11 34.02 38.17
N LEU A 314 -37.57 33.02 37.48
CA LEU A 314 -38.04 32.58 36.16
C LEU A 314 -38.92 31.33 36.21
N ASN A 315 -38.99 30.64 37.35
CA ASN A 315 -39.57 29.29 37.51
C ASN A 315 -39.00 28.30 36.48
N GLN A 316 -37.69 28.37 36.23
CA GLN A 316 -36.98 27.56 35.23
C GLN A 316 -35.59 27.18 35.71
N TYR A 317 -35.02 26.12 35.14
CA TYR A 317 -33.60 25.80 35.31
C TYR A 317 -32.78 26.59 34.29
N VAL A 318 -31.71 27.25 34.74
CA VAL A 318 -30.93 28.15 33.88
C VAL A 318 -29.42 28.03 34.09
N LEU A 319 -28.69 28.21 32.99
CA LEU A 319 -27.23 28.32 32.93
C LEU A 319 -26.84 29.79 32.87
N LYS A 320 -26.13 30.25 33.90
CA LYS A 320 -25.64 31.65 34.00
C LYS A 320 -24.35 31.82 33.21
N VAL A 321 -24.28 32.89 32.42
CA VAL A 321 -23.13 33.20 31.55
C VAL A 321 -22.73 34.67 31.69
N GLY A 322 -21.45 34.92 31.96
CA GLY A 322 -20.87 36.26 32.07
C GLY A 322 -20.69 36.76 33.49
N ARG A 323 -20.55 38.08 33.63
CA ARG A 323 -20.35 38.77 34.90
C ARG A 323 -21.13 40.08 34.92
N TYR A 324 -21.93 40.29 35.95
CA TYR A 324 -22.52 41.60 36.23
C TYR A 324 -21.55 42.46 37.04
N ASP A 325 -21.20 42.00 38.25
CA ASP A 325 -20.26 42.62 39.19
C ASP A 325 -19.46 41.54 39.96
N ASP A 326 -18.71 41.94 41.00
CA ASP A 326 -17.95 41.00 41.84
C ASP A 326 -18.83 40.04 42.65
N THR A 327 -20.09 40.39 42.90
CA THR A 327 -21.03 39.53 43.65
C THR A 327 -21.55 38.38 42.80
N THR A 328 -21.68 38.59 41.49
CA THR A 328 -21.98 37.51 40.54
C THR A 328 -20.75 36.74 40.07
N GLY A 329 -19.60 37.43 40.00
CA GLY A 329 -18.34 36.92 39.42
C GLY A 329 -18.49 36.43 37.98
N PHE A 330 -17.51 35.67 37.51
CA PHE A 330 -17.51 35.08 36.17
C PHE A 330 -18.25 33.75 36.18
N ASN A 331 -19.16 33.56 35.22
CA ASN A 331 -19.98 32.36 35.10
C ASN A 331 -19.87 31.76 33.71
N TYR A 332 -19.62 30.46 33.63
CA TYR A 332 -19.52 29.69 32.39
C TYR A 332 -20.46 28.48 32.44
N ALA A 333 -20.95 28.06 31.28
CA ALA A 333 -21.84 26.92 31.14
C ALA A 333 -21.21 25.84 30.25
N TYR A 334 -21.36 24.57 30.64
CA TYR A 334 -20.80 23.41 29.95
C TYR A 334 -21.92 22.48 29.50
N ILE A 335 -21.89 22.11 28.22
CA ILE A 335 -22.91 21.28 27.58
C ILE A 335 -22.22 20.28 26.65
N LYS A 336 -22.64 19.01 26.68
CA LYS A 336 -22.04 17.96 25.86
C LYS A 336 -23.11 17.17 25.07
N PRO A 337 -23.37 17.55 23.80
CA PRO A 337 -24.23 16.76 22.93
C PRO A 337 -23.62 15.37 22.63
N ASP A 338 -24.44 14.33 22.50
CA ASP A 338 -23.99 13.01 22.05
C ASP A 338 -24.01 12.94 20.52
N THR A 339 -22.85 12.73 19.90
CA THR A 339 -22.71 12.65 18.44
C THR A 339 -22.49 11.22 17.95
N SER A 340 -22.68 10.22 18.80
CA SER A 340 -22.41 8.80 18.48
C SER A 340 -23.30 8.27 17.35
N SER A 341 -24.56 8.73 17.27
CA SER A 341 -25.50 8.35 16.21
C SER A 341 -25.14 8.90 14.82
N LEU A 342 -24.18 9.83 14.74
CA LEU A 342 -23.66 10.42 13.51
C LEU A 342 -22.35 9.77 13.04
N ALA A 343 -21.94 8.65 13.64
CA ALA A 343 -20.75 7.92 13.22
C ALA A 343 -20.86 7.46 11.76
N ASN A 344 -19.80 7.71 10.98
CA ASN A 344 -19.71 7.43 9.53
C ASN A 344 -20.68 8.24 8.65
N ALA A 345 -21.38 9.23 9.21
CA ALA A 345 -22.11 10.20 8.40
C ALA A 345 -21.16 11.28 7.87
N THR A 346 -21.42 11.75 6.66
CA THR A 346 -20.78 12.93 6.10
C THR A 346 -21.53 14.16 6.59
N ILE A 347 -20.89 14.96 7.45
CA ILE A 347 -21.52 16.14 8.06
C ILE A 347 -21.45 17.33 7.10
N GLU A 348 -22.59 17.82 6.64
CA GLU A 348 -22.68 18.99 5.76
C GLU A 348 -22.61 20.29 6.55
N SER A 349 -23.41 20.39 7.61
CA SER A 349 -23.42 21.52 8.55
C SER A 349 -23.82 21.06 9.95
N ALA A 350 -23.34 21.74 10.98
CA ALA A 350 -23.82 21.55 12.35
C ALA A 350 -23.95 22.88 13.10
N MET A 351 -25.08 23.08 13.77
CA MET A 351 -25.42 24.29 14.52
C MET A 351 -25.74 23.94 15.97
N PHE A 352 -24.96 24.47 16.92
CA PHE A 352 -25.30 24.39 18.34
C PHE A 352 -26.21 25.55 18.72
N LYS A 353 -27.38 25.26 19.29
CA LYS A 353 -28.41 26.24 19.60
C LYS A 353 -28.68 26.27 21.10
N ALA A 354 -28.70 27.46 21.70
CA ALA A 354 -29.05 27.69 23.11
C ALA A 354 -29.90 28.95 23.27
N TYR A 355 -30.94 28.93 24.10
CA TYR A 355 -31.90 30.03 24.19
C TYR A 355 -31.63 30.94 25.41
N ALA A 356 -31.43 32.23 25.16
CA ALA A 356 -31.20 33.22 26.21
C ALA A 356 -32.53 33.75 26.76
N VAL A 357 -33.08 33.06 27.77
CA VAL A 357 -34.32 33.48 28.45
C VAL A 357 -34.17 34.81 29.18
N TRP A 358 -32.96 35.16 29.62
CA TRP A 358 -32.71 36.43 30.31
C TRP A 358 -31.40 37.08 29.85
N HIS A 359 -31.42 38.40 29.77
CA HIS A 359 -30.27 39.24 29.40
C HIS A 359 -30.36 40.58 30.15
N HIS A 360 -29.23 41.11 30.64
CA HIS A 360 -29.17 42.38 31.38
C HIS A 360 -29.78 43.52 30.57
N SER A 361 -29.23 43.79 29.39
CA SER A 361 -29.88 44.69 28.42
C SER A 361 -31.13 44.04 27.85
N SER A 362 -32.27 44.74 27.88
CA SER A 362 -33.50 44.28 27.23
C SER A 362 -33.54 44.60 25.73
N THR A 363 -32.66 45.48 25.24
CA THR A 363 -32.70 45.98 23.85
C THR A 363 -31.38 45.86 23.10
N ALA A 364 -30.24 45.96 23.78
CA ALA A 364 -28.94 45.81 23.14
C ALA A 364 -28.61 44.32 22.95
N LYS A 365 -28.07 43.99 21.78
CA LYS A 365 -27.47 42.68 21.52
C LYS A 365 -25.98 42.78 21.81
N ASN A 366 -25.43 41.79 22.49
CA ASN A 366 -24.00 41.71 22.73
C ASN A 366 -23.53 40.25 22.70
N PRO A 367 -22.22 39.99 22.51
CA PRO A 367 -21.74 38.66 22.17
C PRO A 367 -21.99 37.65 23.27
N VAL A 368 -22.24 36.41 22.87
CA VAL A 368 -21.96 35.19 23.63
C VAL A 368 -20.99 34.35 22.81
N LYS A 369 -20.04 33.72 23.48
CA LYS A 369 -18.95 32.95 22.88
C LYS A 369 -19.14 31.47 23.19
N LEU A 370 -18.78 30.64 22.21
CA LEU A 370 -18.70 29.19 22.35
C LEU A 370 -17.26 28.75 22.15
N GLU A 371 -16.81 27.85 23.02
CA GLU A 371 -15.50 27.21 22.94
C GLU A 371 -15.65 25.69 22.97
N GLU A 372 -14.83 24.97 22.19
CA GLU A 372 -14.75 23.51 22.22
C GLU A 372 -13.87 23.11 23.41
N VAL A 373 -14.39 22.21 24.24
CA VAL A 373 -13.65 21.70 25.41
C VAL A 373 -12.61 20.68 24.94
N THR A 374 -11.40 20.76 25.49
CA THR A 374 -10.29 19.84 25.16
C THR A 374 -9.88 18.95 26.33
N GLY A 375 -10.12 19.39 27.57
CA GLY A 375 -9.87 18.61 28.78
C GLY A 375 -11.04 17.71 29.19
N ASP A 376 -10.76 16.66 29.96
CA ASP A 376 -11.79 15.83 30.56
C ASP A 376 -12.58 16.57 31.64
N TRP A 377 -13.89 16.33 31.68
CA TRP A 377 -14.78 16.81 32.73
C TRP A 377 -16.00 15.89 32.87
N THR A 378 -16.70 16.02 33.99
CA THR A 378 -17.99 15.37 34.24
C THR A 378 -18.99 16.40 34.70
N THR A 379 -20.26 16.20 34.37
CA THR A 379 -21.35 17.13 34.69
C THR A 379 -21.44 17.45 36.18
N THR A 380 -21.27 16.45 37.04
CA THR A 380 -21.31 16.62 38.51
C THR A 380 -19.96 17.05 39.12
N GLY A 381 -18.87 17.05 38.35
CA GLY A 381 -17.52 17.23 38.88
C GLY A 381 -16.85 18.54 38.49
N VAL A 382 -17.33 19.23 37.45
CA VAL A 382 -16.73 20.48 36.98
C VAL A 382 -17.03 21.64 37.93
N THR A 383 -16.01 22.44 38.23
CA THR A 383 -16.01 23.59 39.15
C THR A 383 -15.13 24.69 38.53
N TRP A 384 -15.14 25.88 39.11
CA TRP A 384 -14.21 26.93 38.66
C TRP A 384 -12.75 26.51 38.77
N ASN A 385 -12.38 25.84 39.87
CA ASN A 385 -10.99 25.48 40.18
C ASN A 385 -10.44 24.34 39.30
N ASN A 386 -11.28 23.45 38.79
CA ASN A 386 -10.86 22.30 37.96
C ASN A 386 -11.36 22.37 36.51
N ARG A 387 -11.82 23.54 36.07
CA ARG A 387 -12.37 23.74 34.72
C ARG A 387 -11.38 23.29 33.63
N PRO A 388 -11.85 22.55 32.60
CA PRO A 388 -10.98 22.03 31.55
C PRO A 388 -10.47 23.14 30.63
N THR A 389 -9.41 22.85 29.89
CA THR A 389 -8.93 23.69 28.80
C THR A 389 -9.90 23.69 27.62
N THR A 390 -9.88 24.75 26.84
CA THR A 390 -10.82 25.00 25.72
C THR A 390 -10.09 25.67 24.55
N PHE A 391 -10.71 25.71 23.37
CA PHE A 391 -10.31 26.61 22.29
C PHE A 391 -11.53 27.25 21.62
N ASN A 392 -11.34 28.43 21.04
CA ASN A 392 -12.44 29.23 20.51
C ASN A 392 -13.11 28.57 19.29
N VAL A 393 -14.44 28.48 19.31
CA VAL A 393 -15.25 28.09 18.15
C VAL A 393 -15.79 29.33 17.45
N GLY A 394 -16.47 30.21 18.19
CA GLY A 394 -17.08 31.39 17.61
C GLY A 394 -17.83 32.27 18.62
N SER A 395 -18.46 33.32 18.10
CA SER A 395 -19.23 34.29 18.88
C SER A 395 -20.46 34.74 18.10
N VAL A 396 -21.59 34.94 18.78
CA VAL A 396 -22.82 35.50 18.19
C VAL A 396 -23.43 36.55 19.10
N ASP A 397 -23.98 37.62 18.50
CA ASP A 397 -24.63 38.71 19.24
C ASP A 397 -26.12 38.42 19.41
N ILE A 398 -26.57 38.32 20.67
CA ILE A 398 -27.97 38.02 21.01
C ILE A 398 -28.52 39.01 22.02
N GLY A 399 -29.85 39.14 22.07
CA GLY A 399 -30.57 39.83 23.13
C GLY A 399 -31.40 38.86 23.99
N ARG A 400 -32.26 39.42 24.84
CA ARG A 400 -33.23 38.66 25.64
C ARG A 400 -34.23 37.92 24.74
N ASN A 401 -34.62 36.70 25.11
CA ASN A 401 -35.59 35.86 24.39
C ASN A 401 -35.17 35.53 22.95
N GLN A 402 -33.89 35.19 22.76
CA GLN A 402 -33.33 34.85 21.45
C GLN A 402 -32.47 33.59 21.53
N TRP A 403 -32.46 32.83 20.43
CA TRP A 403 -31.52 31.73 20.23
C TRP A 403 -30.13 32.27 19.88
N ALA A 404 -29.12 31.79 20.59
CA ALA A 404 -27.74 31.78 20.13
C ALA A 404 -27.56 30.56 19.23
N SER A 405 -27.08 30.76 18.00
CA SER A 405 -26.84 29.68 17.04
C SER A 405 -25.39 29.75 16.55
N PHE A 406 -24.58 28.78 16.96
CA PHE A 406 -23.16 28.71 16.63
C PHE A 406 -22.90 27.66 15.56
N ASP A 407 -22.16 28.02 14.52
CA ASP A 407 -21.63 27.03 13.58
C ASP A 407 -20.53 26.20 14.26
N VAL A 408 -20.82 24.92 14.44
CA VAL A 408 -19.95 23.92 15.06
C VAL A 408 -19.59 22.80 14.07
N THR A 409 -19.79 23.03 12.77
CA THR A 409 -19.56 22.04 11.70
C THR A 409 -18.18 21.41 11.80
N SER A 410 -17.15 22.22 12.03
CA SER A 410 -15.76 21.76 12.17
C SER A 410 -15.50 20.93 13.42
N SER A 411 -16.21 21.21 14.52
CA SER A 411 -16.13 20.43 15.77
C SER A 411 -16.80 19.07 15.60
N VAL A 412 -18.04 19.07 15.09
CA VAL A 412 -18.83 17.85 14.91
C VAL A 412 -18.19 16.92 13.88
N ARG A 413 -17.70 17.43 12.74
CA ARG A 413 -16.92 16.63 11.76
C ARG A 413 -15.73 15.93 12.41
N ALA A 414 -14.99 16.63 13.27
CA ALA A 414 -13.82 16.06 13.92
C ALA A 414 -14.21 14.98 14.95
N TRP A 415 -15.34 15.16 15.62
CA TRP A 415 -15.86 14.17 16.57
C TRP A 415 -16.38 12.91 15.88
N THR A 416 -17.14 13.05 14.80
CA THR A 416 -17.76 11.90 14.08
C THR A 416 -16.75 11.09 13.28
N THR A 417 -15.67 11.72 12.81
CA THR A 417 -14.55 11.03 12.14
C THR A 417 -13.53 10.43 13.12
N GLY A 418 -13.67 10.69 14.42
CA GLY A 418 -12.72 10.25 15.45
C GLY A 418 -11.40 11.03 15.46
N ALA A 419 -11.28 12.11 14.69
CA ALA A 419 -10.09 12.97 14.68
C ALA A 419 -9.87 13.70 16.02
N ARG A 420 -10.95 14.01 16.74
CA ARG A 420 -10.91 14.54 18.12
C ARG A 420 -12.00 13.88 18.97
N PRO A 421 -11.77 13.62 20.27
CA PRO A 421 -12.82 13.12 21.15
C PRO A 421 -13.86 14.21 21.43
N ASN A 422 -15.14 13.85 21.43
CA ASN A 422 -16.22 14.75 21.86
C ASN A 422 -16.12 14.99 23.38
N LYS A 423 -15.75 16.21 23.77
CA LYS A 423 -15.77 16.71 25.16
C LYS A 423 -16.78 17.85 25.36
N GLY A 424 -17.64 18.12 24.38
CA GLY A 424 -18.67 19.16 24.46
C GLY A 424 -18.13 20.59 24.32
N PHE A 425 -18.96 21.54 24.72
CA PHE A 425 -18.75 22.97 24.58
C PHE A 425 -18.80 23.69 25.92
N MET A 426 -18.13 24.84 25.97
CA MET A 426 -18.20 25.82 27.05
C MET A 426 -18.72 27.15 26.49
N MET A 427 -19.78 27.68 27.10
CA MET A 427 -20.33 28.99 26.78
C MET A 427 -19.86 30.03 27.80
N HIS A 428 -19.36 31.15 27.28
CA HIS A 428 -18.99 32.32 28.07
C HIS A 428 -19.29 33.62 27.30
N THR A 429 -18.91 34.76 27.85
CA THR A 429 -19.11 36.07 27.20
C THR A 429 -18.01 37.04 27.62
N VAL A 430 -18.03 38.24 27.06
CA VAL A 430 -17.18 39.36 27.50
C VAL A 430 -17.52 39.72 28.95
N ASN A 431 -16.47 40.05 29.70
CA ASN A 431 -16.50 40.33 31.12
C ASN A 431 -16.95 41.76 31.45
N GLN A 432 -18.14 42.13 30.98
CA GLN A 432 -18.75 43.45 31.18
C GLN A 432 -20.16 43.29 31.75
N GLN A 433 -20.56 44.26 32.57
CA GLN A 433 -21.80 44.23 33.34
C GLN A 433 -23.04 43.96 32.49
N ASP A 434 -23.09 44.56 31.30
CA ASP A 434 -24.22 44.46 30.36
C ASP A 434 -24.30 43.14 29.59
N HIS A 435 -23.28 42.28 29.71
CA HIS A 435 -23.18 40.99 29.03
C HIS A 435 -23.67 39.81 29.87
N TRP A 436 -24.12 40.05 31.11
CA TRP A 436 -24.74 39.03 31.97
C TRP A 436 -26.00 38.45 31.30
N LYS A 437 -26.04 37.11 31.19
CA LYS A 437 -27.09 36.35 30.50
C LYS A 437 -27.46 35.09 31.29
N LYS A 438 -28.70 34.62 31.11
CA LYS A 438 -29.15 33.30 31.55
C LYS A 438 -29.73 32.54 30.36
N PHE A 439 -29.23 31.34 30.14
CA PHE A 439 -29.72 30.42 29.13
C PHE A 439 -30.59 29.37 29.79
N THR A 440 -31.65 28.92 29.12
CA THR A 440 -32.43 27.76 29.60
C THR A 440 -31.52 26.54 29.69
N ALA A 441 -31.54 25.87 30.84
CA ALA A 441 -30.91 24.58 31.05
C ALA A 441 -31.83 23.46 30.56
N THR A 442 -31.27 22.28 30.35
CA THR A 442 -31.96 21.18 29.69
C THR A 442 -33.14 20.65 30.53
N GLU A 443 -33.04 20.70 31.86
CA GLU A 443 -34.08 20.26 32.80
C GLU A 443 -35.39 21.06 32.69
N THR A 444 -35.38 22.23 32.03
CA THR A 444 -36.59 23.04 31.83
C THR A 444 -37.57 22.40 30.84
N GLY A 445 -37.10 21.56 29.91
CA GLY A 445 -37.92 20.90 28.88
C GLY A 445 -38.43 21.79 27.74
N THR A 446 -38.49 23.11 27.92
CA THR A 446 -38.88 24.07 26.87
C THR A 446 -37.74 25.02 26.51
N ASN A 447 -37.58 25.33 25.22
CA ASN A 447 -36.49 26.17 24.69
C ASN A 447 -35.10 25.68 25.13
N VAL A 448 -34.89 24.37 25.26
CA VAL A 448 -33.64 23.79 25.76
C VAL A 448 -32.53 23.81 24.71
N PRO A 449 -31.25 23.76 25.10
CA PRO A 449 -30.16 23.73 24.13
C PRO A 449 -30.18 22.41 23.33
N TYR A 450 -29.74 22.46 22.07
CA TYR A 450 -29.66 21.28 21.20
C TYR A 450 -28.62 21.44 20.09
N LEU A 451 -28.21 20.33 19.49
CA LEU A 451 -27.32 20.29 18.33
C LEU A 451 -28.12 19.89 17.08
N GLU A 452 -28.20 20.78 16.10
CA GLU A 452 -28.81 20.53 14.79
C GLU A 452 -27.70 20.15 13.79
N VAL A 453 -27.83 19.01 13.11
CA VAL A 453 -26.81 18.49 12.19
C VAL A 453 -27.44 18.07 10.88
N THR A 454 -27.01 18.67 9.78
CA THR A 454 -27.33 18.20 8.43
C THR A 454 -26.23 17.27 7.94
N TYR A 455 -26.60 16.08 7.48
CA TYR A 455 -25.67 15.02 7.09
C TYR A 455 -26.20 14.15 5.96
N THR A 456 -25.28 13.46 5.30
CA THR A 456 -25.57 12.44 4.29
C THR A 456 -24.90 11.12 4.64
N TYR A 457 -25.43 10.02 4.11
CA TYR A 457 -24.74 8.74 4.08
C TYR A 457 -24.19 8.46 2.69
N ASP A 458 -23.10 7.69 2.65
CA ASP A 458 -22.54 7.24 1.38
C ASP A 458 -23.54 6.35 0.65
N LYS A 459 -23.73 6.66 -0.63
CA LYS A 459 -24.56 5.86 -1.52
C LYS A 459 -23.87 4.52 -1.80
N PRO A 460 -24.57 3.38 -1.68
CA PRO A 460 -24.05 2.10 -2.12
C PRO A 460 -23.75 2.10 -3.62
N GLU A 461 -22.65 1.48 -4.01
CA GLU A 461 -22.36 1.20 -5.42
C GLU A 461 -23.42 0.27 -6.04
N LYS A 462 -23.50 0.26 -7.38
CA LYS A 462 -24.40 -0.66 -8.10
C LYS A 462 -24.11 -2.11 -7.71
N ALA A 463 -25.15 -2.88 -7.40
CA ALA A 463 -24.99 -4.32 -7.24
C ALA A 463 -24.53 -4.98 -8.54
N MET A 464 -23.64 -5.95 -8.43
CA MET A 464 -23.39 -6.93 -9.48
C MET A 464 -24.48 -8.00 -9.42
N ILE A 465 -25.10 -8.31 -10.55
CA ILE A 465 -26.20 -9.28 -10.64
C ILE A 465 -25.82 -10.38 -11.63
N LYS A 466 -25.85 -11.62 -11.16
CA LYS A 466 -25.74 -12.82 -11.99
C LYS A 466 -27.07 -13.54 -12.02
N THR A 467 -27.63 -13.71 -13.20
CA THR A 467 -28.91 -14.41 -13.39
C THR A 467 -28.67 -15.85 -13.84
N VAL A 468 -29.55 -16.76 -13.41
CA VAL A 468 -29.47 -18.19 -13.74
C VAL A 468 -30.84 -18.69 -14.20
N SER A 469 -30.86 -19.52 -15.24
CA SER A 469 -32.07 -20.22 -15.68
C SER A 469 -32.32 -21.42 -14.78
N ASN A 470 -33.59 -21.71 -14.47
CA ASN A 470 -33.98 -22.93 -13.75
C ASN A 470 -34.08 -24.17 -14.68
N GLY A 471 -33.75 -24.02 -15.95
CA GLY A 471 -33.67 -25.12 -16.92
C GLY A 471 -34.75 -25.04 -18.01
N VAL A 472 -34.56 -25.87 -19.04
CA VAL A 472 -35.46 -25.94 -20.20
C VAL A 472 -36.87 -26.30 -19.78
N GLY A 473 -37.86 -25.56 -20.29
CA GLY A 473 -39.29 -25.78 -20.04
C GLY A 473 -39.82 -25.20 -18.73
N THR A 474 -39.00 -24.49 -17.94
CA THR A 474 -39.42 -23.94 -16.65
C THR A 474 -39.99 -22.52 -16.74
N GLY A 475 -39.63 -21.73 -17.75
CA GLY A 475 -40.02 -20.33 -17.92
C GLY A 475 -39.47 -19.37 -16.86
N THR A 476 -38.59 -19.84 -15.97
CA THR A 476 -38.17 -19.09 -14.77
C THR A 476 -36.66 -19.12 -14.55
N GLY A 477 -36.21 -18.20 -13.70
CA GLY A 477 -34.83 -18.05 -13.29
C GLY A 477 -34.70 -17.36 -11.93
N ALA A 478 -33.46 -17.16 -11.50
CA ALA A 478 -33.13 -16.47 -10.25
C ALA A 478 -32.02 -15.45 -10.45
N MET A 479 -32.02 -14.41 -9.60
CA MET A 479 -31.00 -13.37 -9.55
C MET A 479 -30.13 -13.59 -8.30
N ASN A 480 -28.81 -13.64 -8.49
CA ASN A 480 -27.82 -13.63 -7.43
C ASN A 480 -27.15 -12.25 -7.42
N LEU A 481 -27.33 -11.51 -6.34
CA LEU A 481 -26.87 -10.15 -6.18
C LEU A 481 -25.66 -10.14 -5.23
N THR A 482 -24.66 -9.34 -5.55
CA THR A 482 -23.50 -9.04 -4.69
C THR A 482 -23.19 -7.55 -4.76
N TRP A 483 -22.86 -6.94 -3.63
CA TRP A 483 -22.48 -5.51 -3.55
C TRP A 483 -21.40 -5.30 -2.50
N ASP A 484 -20.70 -4.18 -2.59
CA ASP A 484 -19.65 -3.85 -1.63
C ASP A 484 -20.24 -3.42 -0.28
N LYS A 485 -19.51 -3.74 0.79
CA LYS A 485 -19.90 -3.32 2.14
C LYS A 485 -19.75 -1.81 2.26
N VAL A 486 -20.83 -1.12 2.62
CA VAL A 486 -20.78 0.31 2.92
C VAL A 486 -20.36 0.50 4.38
N PRO A 487 -19.32 1.31 4.67
CA PRO A 487 -18.89 1.61 6.04
C PRO A 487 -20.04 2.13 6.90
N GLY A 488 -20.14 1.65 8.14
CA GLY A 488 -21.18 2.07 9.09
C GLY A 488 -22.56 1.44 8.89
N ALA A 489 -22.81 0.73 7.78
CA ALA A 489 -24.11 0.09 7.55
C ALA A 489 -24.35 -1.08 8.53
N THR A 490 -25.54 -1.08 9.14
CA THR A 490 -26.03 -2.13 10.06
C THR A 490 -26.89 -3.17 9.35
N GLY A 491 -27.34 -2.89 8.12
CA GLY A 491 -28.13 -3.81 7.29
C GLY A 491 -28.30 -3.31 5.87
N TYR A 492 -28.98 -4.09 5.03
CA TYR A 492 -29.29 -3.71 3.65
C TYR A 492 -30.73 -4.06 3.27
N LYS A 493 -31.27 -3.32 2.29
CA LYS A 493 -32.50 -3.66 1.56
C LYS A 493 -32.19 -3.85 0.08
N VAL A 494 -32.78 -4.88 -0.52
CA VAL A 494 -32.83 -5.08 -1.97
C VAL A 494 -34.13 -4.49 -2.48
N ILE A 495 -34.04 -3.65 -3.51
CA ILE A 495 -35.18 -2.93 -4.07
C ILE A 495 -35.38 -3.39 -5.51
N ILE A 496 -36.58 -3.87 -5.85
CA ILE A 496 -36.90 -4.42 -7.18
C ILE A 496 -38.11 -3.70 -7.76
N GLY A 497 -38.02 -3.29 -9.03
CA GLY A 497 -39.14 -2.68 -9.75
C GLY A 497 -40.17 -3.71 -10.18
N ASN A 498 -41.44 -3.49 -9.84
CA ASN A 498 -42.55 -4.39 -10.21
C ASN A 498 -43.36 -3.89 -11.43
N GLY A 499 -42.96 -2.78 -12.04
CA GLY A 499 -43.65 -2.14 -13.17
C GLY A 499 -44.61 -1.03 -12.78
N TYR A 500 -44.99 -0.89 -11.50
CA TYR A 500 -45.78 0.22 -10.96
C TYR A 500 -44.94 1.11 -10.04
N ASN A 501 -44.18 0.49 -9.13
CA ASN A 501 -43.29 1.15 -8.19
C ASN A 501 -42.09 0.23 -7.86
N TYR A 502 -41.27 0.67 -6.90
CA TYR A 502 -40.23 -0.14 -6.28
C TYR A 502 -40.77 -0.84 -5.04
N GLU A 503 -40.45 -2.12 -4.88
CA GLU A 503 -40.70 -2.87 -3.65
C GLU A 503 -39.39 -3.24 -2.96
N GLN A 504 -39.38 -3.16 -1.64
CA GLN A 504 -38.18 -3.33 -0.82
C GLN A 504 -38.22 -4.63 0.00
N PHE A 505 -37.07 -5.31 0.08
CA PHE A 505 -36.85 -6.54 0.83
C PHE A 505 -35.67 -6.36 1.78
N ALA A 506 -35.90 -6.41 3.09
CA ALA A 506 -34.83 -6.39 4.07
C ALA A 506 -34.04 -7.70 4.02
N VAL A 507 -32.71 -7.62 3.90
CA VAL A 507 -31.83 -8.78 3.74
C VAL A 507 -30.80 -8.95 4.86
N GLY A 508 -30.82 -8.05 5.85
CA GLY A 508 -29.89 -8.06 6.98
C GLY A 508 -28.51 -7.49 6.61
N ASN A 509 -27.52 -7.68 7.48
CA ASN A 509 -26.15 -7.21 7.27
C ASN A 509 -25.34 -8.17 6.40
N VAL A 510 -25.75 -8.30 5.14
CA VAL A 510 -25.11 -9.17 4.14
C VAL A 510 -24.71 -8.34 2.93
N THR A 511 -23.68 -8.80 2.22
CA THR A 511 -23.21 -8.22 0.94
C THR A 511 -23.58 -9.08 -0.26
N SER A 512 -24.40 -10.10 -0.05
CA SER A 512 -24.93 -10.95 -1.11
C SER A 512 -26.32 -11.47 -0.76
N TRP A 513 -27.16 -11.63 -1.78
CA TRP A 513 -28.52 -12.13 -1.62
C TRP A 513 -29.00 -12.80 -2.91
N THR A 514 -29.86 -13.81 -2.80
CA THR A 514 -30.42 -14.53 -3.94
C THR A 514 -31.93 -14.59 -3.88
N THR A 515 -32.58 -14.48 -5.04
CA THR A 515 -34.02 -14.71 -5.18
C THR A 515 -34.39 -16.18 -5.21
N LYS A 516 -33.40 -17.09 -5.38
CA LYS A 516 -33.65 -18.52 -5.56
C LYS A 516 -34.31 -19.13 -4.34
N GLY A 517 -35.41 -19.83 -4.53
CA GLY A 517 -36.18 -20.52 -3.50
C GLY A 517 -36.96 -19.58 -2.58
N LYS A 518 -37.09 -18.29 -2.93
CA LYS A 518 -37.76 -17.30 -2.07
C LYS A 518 -39.24 -17.11 -2.38
N GLY A 519 -39.74 -17.63 -3.50
CA GLY A 519 -41.17 -17.53 -3.85
C GLY A 519 -41.68 -16.08 -3.90
N ILE A 520 -40.91 -15.18 -4.53
CA ILE A 520 -41.18 -13.72 -4.54
C ILE A 520 -42.08 -13.31 -5.70
N PHE A 521 -41.96 -13.96 -6.85
CA PHE A 521 -42.66 -13.54 -8.06
C PHE A 521 -44.14 -14.01 -8.02
N PRO A 522 -45.12 -13.24 -8.54
CA PRO A 522 -46.52 -13.69 -8.53
C PRO A 522 -46.70 -14.98 -9.34
N THR A 523 -47.56 -15.88 -8.87
CA THR A 523 -47.86 -17.11 -9.59
C THR A 523 -48.53 -16.82 -10.95
N LYS A 524 -48.47 -17.77 -11.89
CA LYS A 524 -49.12 -17.61 -13.20
C LYS A 524 -50.60 -17.26 -13.10
N ALA A 525 -51.32 -17.87 -12.16
CA ALA A 525 -52.74 -17.59 -11.92
C ALA A 525 -52.98 -16.17 -11.37
N GLU A 526 -52.04 -15.61 -10.63
CA GLU A 526 -52.09 -14.24 -10.11
C GLU A 526 -51.74 -13.21 -11.21
N ILE A 527 -50.72 -13.49 -12.02
CA ILE A 527 -50.42 -12.69 -13.23
C ILE A 527 -51.63 -12.66 -14.17
N ASP A 528 -52.30 -13.78 -14.41
CA ASP A 528 -53.48 -13.84 -15.28
C ASP A 528 -54.69 -13.07 -14.73
N LYS A 529 -54.73 -12.84 -13.41
CA LYS A 529 -55.72 -11.98 -12.74
C LYS A 529 -55.36 -10.50 -12.74
N GLY A 530 -54.21 -10.13 -13.31
CA GLY A 530 -53.77 -8.73 -13.36
C GLY A 530 -52.92 -8.29 -12.15
N LEU A 531 -52.45 -9.21 -11.30
CA LEU A 531 -51.59 -8.86 -10.17
C LEU A 531 -50.16 -8.56 -10.64
N TYR A 532 -49.50 -7.65 -9.93
CA TYR A 532 -48.13 -7.20 -10.22
C TYR A 532 -47.28 -6.97 -8.98
N THR A 533 -47.80 -7.19 -7.77
CA THR A 533 -47.07 -7.00 -6.51
C THR A 533 -46.27 -8.23 -6.14
N PHE A 534 -45.05 -8.06 -5.63
CA PHE A 534 -44.23 -9.20 -5.20
C PHE A 534 -44.68 -9.79 -3.85
N HIS A 535 -44.44 -11.08 -3.65
CA HIS A 535 -44.69 -11.78 -2.41
C HIS A 535 -43.57 -11.55 -1.39
N LYS A 536 -43.95 -11.19 -0.16
CA LYS A 536 -43.06 -11.14 1.02
C LYS A 536 -43.25 -12.34 1.96
N ASP A 537 -44.27 -13.15 1.71
CA ASP A 537 -44.64 -14.33 2.51
C ASP A 537 -44.10 -15.66 1.94
N GLY A 538 -43.40 -15.60 0.81
CA GLY A 538 -42.79 -16.75 0.15
C GLY A 538 -43.77 -17.68 -0.59
N LYS A 539 -45.03 -17.26 -0.80
CA LYS A 539 -46.05 -18.07 -1.48
C LYS A 539 -46.07 -17.93 -3.01
N GLY A 540 -45.22 -17.09 -3.58
CA GLY A 540 -45.09 -16.90 -5.01
C GLY A 540 -44.24 -17.99 -5.69
N THR A 541 -43.78 -17.70 -6.90
CA THR A 541 -42.87 -18.54 -7.70
C THR A 541 -41.48 -17.92 -7.82
N GLU A 542 -40.59 -18.64 -8.52
CA GLU A 542 -39.35 -18.07 -9.05
C GLU A 542 -39.65 -16.98 -10.09
N PHE A 543 -38.67 -16.10 -10.32
CA PHE A 543 -38.83 -14.97 -11.25
C PHE A 543 -39.01 -15.47 -12.68
N ALA A 544 -39.92 -14.86 -13.43
CA ALA A 544 -40.13 -15.20 -14.84
C ALA A 544 -38.91 -14.79 -15.68
N ASN A 545 -38.57 -15.60 -16.68
CA ASN A 545 -37.53 -15.23 -17.66
C ASN A 545 -37.94 -14.01 -18.52
N ASP A 546 -39.25 -13.76 -18.65
CA ASP A 546 -39.81 -12.61 -19.32
C ASP A 546 -40.77 -11.84 -18.40
N PRO A 547 -40.39 -10.66 -17.87
CA PRO A 547 -41.22 -9.87 -16.97
C PRO A 547 -42.34 -9.09 -17.66
N ARG A 548 -42.46 -9.11 -19.00
CA ARG A 548 -43.39 -8.21 -19.70
C ARG A 548 -44.85 -8.36 -19.25
N ALA A 549 -45.28 -9.56 -18.86
CA ALA A 549 -46.62 -9.78 -18.33
C ALA A 549 -46.84 -9.06 -16.97
N LEU A 550 -45.85 -9.09 -16.08
CA LEU A 550 -45.88 -8.35 -14.80
C LEU A 550 -46.01 -6.83 -15.07
N TYR A 551 -45.21 -6.31 -15.99
CA TYR A 551 -45.20 -4.88 -16.31
C TYR A 551 -46.44 -4.41 -17.06
N GLU A 552 -47.04 -5.26 -17.91
CA GLU A 552 -48.32 -4.97 -18.56
C GLU A 552 -49.44 -4.86 -17.51
N ASN A 553 -49.42 -5.69 -16.47
CA ASN A 553 -50.37 -5.59 -15.36
C ASN A 553 -50.20 -4.28 -14.57
N GLY A 554 -48.96 -3.90 -14.24
CA GLY A 554 -48.67 -2.62 -13.60
C GLY A 554 -49.12 -1.42 -14.45
N TYR A 555 -48.90 -1.46 -15.77
CA TYR A 555 -49.39 -0.44 -16.69
C TYR A 555 -50.93 -0.34 -16.72
N LYS A 556 -51.63 -1.48 -16.78
CA LYS A 556 -53.11 -1.53 -16.72
C LYS A 556 -53.67 -1.00 -15.40
N ALA A 557 -52.91 -1.09 -14.32
CA ALA A 557 -53.25 -0.50 -13.03
C ALA A 557 -52.99 1.02 -12.94
N GLY A 558 -52.46 1.65 -14.02
CA GLY A 558 -52.23 3.09 -14.10
C GLY A 558 -50.77 3.53 -13.94
N SER A 559 -49.81 2.61 -14.00
CA SER A 559 -48.39 2.95 -13.85
C SER A 559 -47.85 3.89 -14.93
N THR A 560 -47.07 4.87 -14.51
CA THR A 560 -46.24 5.74 -15.36
C THR A 560 -44.74 5.39 -15.30
N PHE A 561 -44.38 4.26 -14.70
CA PHE A 561 -43.00 3.88 -14.34
C PHE A 561 -42.11 3.46 -15.53
N GLY A 562 -42.66 3.40 -16.75
CA GLY A 562 -41.87 3.23 -17.98
C GLY A 562 -41.30 1.83 -18.26
N LEU A 563 -41.64 0.80 -17.47
CA LEU A 563 -41.14 -0.58 -17.68
C LEU A 563 -41.98 -1.42 -18.65
N ARG A 564 -43.07 -0.87 -19.20
CA ARG A 564 -43.89 -1.59 -20.18
C ARG A 564 -43.01 -2.04 -21.37
N ASN A 565 -43.19 -3.28 -21.82
CA ASN A 565 -42.43 -3.94 -22.89
C ASN A 565 -40.93 -4.20 -22.59
N GLN A 566 -40.43 -3.88 -21.40
CA GLN A 566 -39.05 -4.19 -21.03
C GLN A 566 -38.92 -5.69 -20.69
N THR A 567 -37.79 -6.29 -21.10
CA THR A 567 -37.46 -7.70 -20.81
C THR A 567 -36.49 -7.86 -19.64
N LYS A 568 -36.16 -6.76 -18.96
CA LYS A 568 -35.23 -6.71 -17.83
C LYS A 568 -35.95 -6.43 -16.52
N TYR A 569 -35.38 -6.90 -15.42
CA TYR A 569 -35.66 -6.41 -14.08
C TYR A 569 -34.76 -5.21 -13.77
N ILE A 570 -35.22 -4.32 -12.91
CA ILE A 570 -34.39 -3.23 -12.39
C ILE A 570 -34.27 -3.39 -10.88
N VAL A 571 -33.04 -3.25 -10.39
CA VAL A 571 -32.67 -3.54 -9.00
C VAL A 571 -31.82 -2.40 -8.44
N ARG A 572 -31.99 -2.09 -7.16
CA ARG A 572 -31.12 -1.19 -6.38
C ARG A 572 -30.81 -1.79 -5.01
N ILE A 573 -29.73 -1.32 -4.41
CA ILE A 573 -29.35 -1.62 -3.02
C ILE A 573 -29.50 -0.37 -2.17
N LEU A 574 -30.00 -0.53 -0.96
CA LEU A 574 -30.04 0.52 0.05
C LEU A 574 -29.30 0.02 1.30
N ALA A 575 -28.40 0.83 1.83
CA ALA A 575 -27.75 0.59 3.11
C ALA A 575 -28.58 1.16 4.25
N ILE A 576 -28.70 0.41 5.34
CA ILE A 576 -29.40 0.82 6.56
C ILE A 576 -28.34 1.20 7.59
N TYR A 577 -28.54 2.32 8.28
CA TYR A 577 -27.68 2.85 9.34
C TYR A 577 -28.43 2.92 10.67
N PRO A 578 -27.73 3.14 11.80
CA PRO A 578 -28.41 3.34 13.08
C PRO A 578 -29.39 4.52 13.10
N GLY A 579 -29.18 5.54 12.26
CA GLY A 579 -30.06 6.71 12.12
C GLY A 579 -30.90 6.72 10.84
N GLY A 580 -31.16 5.54 10.27
CA GLY A 580 -32.14 5.35 9.19
C GLY A 580 -31.60 4.81 7.87
N ASP A 581 -32.47 4.83 6.87
CA ASP A 581 -32.18 4.37 5.51
C ASP A 581 -31.26 5.37 4.78
N GLY A 582 -30.14 4.89 4.23
CA GLY A 582 -29.28 5.68 3.36
C GLY A 582 -29.84 5.82 1.93
N PRO A 583 -29.16 6.58 1.06
CA PRO A 583 -29.56 6.70 -0.33
C PRO A 583 -29.49 5.36 -1.07
N THR A 584 -30.34 5.16 -2.07
CA THR A 584 -30.29 3.95 -2.92
C THR A 584 -29.13 4.01 -3.91
N SER A 585 -28.53 2.88 -4.22
CA SER A 585 -27.62 2.72 -5.36
C SER A 585 -28.28 3.17 -6.67
N ASP A 586 -27.46 3.39 -7.69
CA ASP A 586 -27.99 3.51 -9.05
C ASP A 586 -28.69 2.22 -9.48
N ILE A 587 -29.53 2.34 -10.52
CA ILE A 587 -30.22 1.19 -11.11
C ILE A 587 -29.20 0.22 -11.72
N THR A 588 -29.32 -1.05 -11.33
CA THR A 588 -28.76 -2.19 -12.05
C THR A 588 -29.86 -2.88 -12.84
N ASP A 589 -29.64 -3.02 -14.15
CA ASP A 589 -30.49 -3.84 -15.01
C ASP A 589 -30.13 -5.32 -14.85
N ALA A 590 -31.13 -6.20 -14.74
CA ALA A 590 -30.95 -7.64 -14.65
C ALA A 590 -31.76 -8.35 -15.74
N TYR A 591 -31.07 -9.00 -16.68
CA TYR A 591 -31.69 -9.80 -17.74
C TYR A 591 -31.66 -11.27 -17.34
N MET A 592 -32.79 -11.96 -17.46
CA MET A 592 -32.80 -13.40 -17.27
C MET A 592 -32.23 -14.12 -18.50
N PRO A 593 -31.45 -15.19 -18.32
CA PRO A 593 -30.89 -15.93 -19.43
C PRO A 593 -31.99 -16.72 -20.17
N PRO A 594 -31.80 -17.00 -21.46
CA PRO A 594 -32.67 -17.92 -22.19
C PRO A 594 -32.57 -19.34 -21.60
N GLU A 595 -33.61 -20.14 -21.84
CA GLU A 595 -33.68 -21.52 -21.35
C GLU A 595 -32.63 -22.45 -21.96
N ALA A 596 -32.25 -22.22 -23.22
CA ALA A 596 -31.22 -22.98 -23.92
C ALA A 596 -29.88 -22.24 -23.86
N THR A 597 -28.80 -22.98 -23.60
CA THR A 597 -27.45 -22.43 -23.58
C THR A 597 -27.07 -21.89 -24.97
N PRO A 598 -26.53 -20.67 -25.07
CA PRO A 598 -26.06 -20.13 -26.34
C PRO A 598 -24.96 -21.00 -26.96
N ALA A 599 -24.84 -20.95 -28.30
CA ALA A 599 -23.74 -21.61 -28.98
C ALA A 599 -22.38 -21.06 -28.49
N LYS A 600 -21.38 -21.94 -28.35
CA LYS A 600 -20.01 -21.50 -28.04
C LYS A 600 -19.37 -20.83 -29.27
N PRO A 601 -18.53 -19.80 -29.09
CA PRO A 601 -17.77 -19.22 -30.19
C PRO A 601 -16.86 -20.27 -30.86
N GLU A 602 -16.61 -20.12 -32.15
CA GLU A 602 -15.61 -20.93 -32.88
C GLU A 602 -14.18 -20.59 -32.40
N LYS A 603 -13.20 -21.43 -32.78
CA LYS A 603 -11.78 -21.14 -32.49
C LYS A 603 -11.36 -19.83 -33.14
N SER A 604 -10.57 -19.04 -32.41
CA SER A 604 -9.94 -17.83 -32.95
C SER A 604 -8.86 -18.17 -33.98
N THR A 605 -8.57 -17.23 -34.86
CA THR A 605 -7.35 -17.19 -35.68
C THR A 605 -6.37 -16.21 -35.05
N ILE A 606 -5.12 -16.63 -34.83
CA ILE A 606 -4.09 -15.83 -34.16
C ILE A 606 -2.88 -15.70 -35.07
N GLN A 607 -2.38 -14.48 -35.21
CA GLN A 607 -1.10 -14.18 -35.85
C GLN A 607 -0.19 -13.49 -34.84
N SER A 608 1.03 -14.00 -34.67
CA SER A 608 2.01 -13.50 -33.71
C SER A 608 3.16 -12.76 -34.41
N TYR A 609 3.72 -11.78 -33.70
CA TYR A 609 4.76 -10.89 -34.22
C TYR A 609 5.81 -10.60 -33.14
N SER A 610 7.06 -10.39 -33.58
CA SER A 610 8.13 -9.88 -32.71
C SER A 610 7.97 -8.38 -32.44
N SER A 611 8.38 -7.94 -31.25
CA SER A 611 8.47 -6.52 -30.88
C SER A 611 9.78 -5.86 -31.37
N GLY A 612 10.70 -6.64 -31.92
CA GLY A 612 11.94 -6.17 -32.55
C GLY A 612 13.22 -6.60 -31.83
N ALA A 613 14.37 -6.21 -32.41
CA ALA A 613 15.70 -6.66 -31.97
C ALA A 613 16.00 -6.34 -30.51
N GLY A 614 16.45 -7.35 -29.75
CA GLY A 614 16.88 -7.21 -28.35
C GLY A 614 15.77 -6.89 -27.35
N THR A 615 14.51 -7.15 -27.71
CA THR A 615 13.35 -6.91 -26.83
C THR A 615 12.80 -8.15 -26.15
N GLU A 616 13.10 -9.35 -26.68
CA GLU A 616 12.61 -10.66 -26.20
C GLU A 616 11.09 -10.74 -25.95
N THR A 617 10.34 -9.86 -26.61
CA THR A 617 8.89 -9.78 -26.52
C THR A 617 8.22 -9.76 -27.88
N GLY A 618 6.91 -9.98 -27.88
CA GLY A 618 6.05 -10.00 -29.05
C GLY A 618 4.59 -9.71 -28.71
N TYR A 619 3.73 -9.77 -29.73
CA TYR A 619 2.30 -9.54 -29.59
C TYR A 619 1.47 -10.46 -30.50
N MET A 620 0.20 -10.63 -30.16
CA MET A 620 -0.78 -11.45 -30.88
C MET A 620 -1.90 -10.58 -31.43
N ASP A 621 -2.18 -10.74 -32.72
CA ASP A 621 -3.41 -10.29 -33.36
C ASP A 621 -4.41 -11.45 -33.41
N ILE A 622 -5.50 -11.31 -32.68
CA ILE A 622 -6.51 -12.35 -32.45
C ILE A 622 -7.79 -11.95 -33.16
N SER A 623 -8.38 -12.87 -33.93
CA SER A 623 -9.65 -12.65 -34.64
C SER A 623 -10.60 -13.84 -34.53
N TRP A 624 -11.91 -13.59 -34.56
CA TRP A 624 -12.96 -14.62 -34.42
C TRP A 624 -14.24 -14.25 -35.16
N GLN A 625 -15.19 -15.19 -35.25
CA GLN A 625 -16.50 -14.96 -35.86
C GLN A 625 -17.53 -14.46 -34.84
N THR A 626 -18.48 -13.64 -35.29
CA THR A 626 -19.59 -13.18 -34.44
C THR A 626 -20.53 -14.33 -34.05
N VAL A 627 -21.11 -14.23 -32.86
CA VAL A 627 -22.08 -15.20 -32.31
C VAL A 627 -23.42 -14.47 -32.11
N PRO A 628 -24.54 -15.03 -32.58
CA PRO A 628 -25.85 -14.37 -32.46
C PRO A 628 -26.22 -14.04 -31.01
N GLY A 629 -26.62 -12.79 -30.77
CA GLY A 629 -27.06 -12.31 -29.44
C GLY A 629 -25.93 -11.87 -28.51
N ALA A 630 -24.66 -12.06 -28.87
CA ALA A 630 -23.54 -11.49 -28.14
C ALA A 630 -23.57 -9.96 -28.24
N VAL A 631 -23.37 -9.28 -27.11
CA VAL A 631 -23.29 -7.82 -27.01
C VAL A 631 -21.87 -7.32 -26.71
N ASP A 632 -20.97 -8.23 -26.31
CA ASP A 632 -19.55 -7.96 -26.05
C ASP A 632 -18.76 -9.29 -26.17
N TYR A 633 -17.43 -9.23 -26.14
CA TYR A 633 -16.52 -10.37 -26.11
C TYR A 633 -15.41 -10.19 -25.07
N LYS A 634 -14.89 -11.32 -24.59
CA LYS A 634 -13.65 -11.36 -23.80
C LYS A 634 -12.63 -12.28 -24.45
N ILE A 635 -11.39 -11.83 -24.46
CA ILE A 635 -10.22 -12.68 -24.72
C ILE A 635 -9.83 -13.34 -23.41
N VAL A 636 -9.60 -14.66 -23.47
CA VAL A 636 -9.28 -15.49 -22.32
C VAL A 636 -7.91 -16.12 -22.55
N ILE A 637 -6.91 -15.74 -21.75
CA ILE A 637 -5.50 -16.17 -21.94
C ILE A 637 -5.04 -16.92 -20.69
N GLY A 638 -4.37 -18.06 -20.89
CA GLY A 638 -3.78 -18.82 -19.79
C GLY A 638 -2.50 -18.18 -19.27
N ASN A 639 -2.39 -18.02 -17.95
CA ASN A 639 -1.21 -17.45 -17.27
C ASN A 639 -0.36 -18.51 -16.53
N GLY A 640 -0.62 -19.80 -16.76
CA GLY A 640 0.05 -20.90 -16.08
C GLY A 640 -0.63 -21.37 -14.79
N TYR A 641 -1.39 -20.51 -14.10
CA TYR A 641 -2.20 -20.88 -12.93
C TYR A 641 -3.67 -21.10 -13.27
N ASN A 642 -4.24 -20.20 -14.06
CA ASN A 642 -5.63 -20.22 -14.50
C ASN A 642 -5.78 -19.42 -15.81
N TYR A 643 -7.03 -19.15 -16.18
CA TYR A 643 -7.36 -18.22 -17.27
C TYR A 643 -7.61 -16.82 -16.71
N GLU A 644 -7.03 -15.81 -17.36
CA GLU A 644 -7.34 -14.39 -17.18
C GLU A 644 -8.23 -13.89 -18.32
N TYR A 645 -9.08 -12.90 -18.02
CA TYR A 645 -10.13 -12.42 -18.93
C TYR A 645 -9.95 -10.94 -19.23
N PHE A 646 -9.97 -10.59 -20.51
CA PHE A 646 -9.79 -9.22 -21.02
C PHE A 646 -10.99 -8.82 -21.88
N ASN A 647 -11.69 -7.74 -21.49
CA ASN A 647 -12.82 -7.22 -22.26
C ASN A 647 -12.32 -6.59 -23.57
N THR A 648 -12.98 -6.88 -24.69
CA THR A 648 -12.60 -6.31 -26.00
C THR A 648 -13.58 -5.29 -26.54
N GLY A 649 -14.79 -5.20 -25.98
CA GLY A 649 -15.91 -4.55 -26.66
C GLY A 649 -16.51 -5.47 -27.73
N ASN A 650 -17.60 -5.00 -28.36
CA ASN A 650 -18.28 -5.70 -29.45
C ASN A 650 -17.49 -5.64 -30.76
N VAL A 651 -16.33 -6.28 -30.77
CA VAL A 651 -15.42 -6.41 -31.91
C VAL A 651 -15.14 -7.89 -32.18
N THR A 652 -14.58 -8.17 -33.35
CA THR A 652 -14.15 -9.53 -33.76
C THR A 652 -12.65 -9.63 -34.04
N LYS A 653 -11.92 -8.56 -33.74
CA LYS A 653 -10.46 -8.46 -33.87
C LYS A 653 -9.91 -7.69 -32.68
N TRP A 654 -8.84 -8.20 -32.08
CA TRP A 654 -8.19 -7.60 -30.93
C TRP A 654 -6.70 -7.92 -30.93
N SER A 655 -5.88 -6.94 -30.57
CA SER A 655 -4.41 -7.09 -30.53
C SER A 655 -3.90 -6.86 -29.12
N THR A 656 -2.90 -7.66 -28.71
CA THR A 656 -2.17 -7.41 -27.44
C THR A 656 -1.17 -6.27 -27.56
N LYS A 657 -0.87 -5.80 -28.78
CA LYS A 657 0.16 -4.78 -29.04
C LYS A 657 -0.10 -3.49 -28.27
N GLY A 658 0.89 -3.04 -27.51
CA GLY A 658 0.86 -1.81 -26.74
C GLY A 658 -0.06 -1.87 -25.51
N LYS A 659 -0.63 -3.03 -25.19
CA LYS A 659 -1.54 -3.18 -24.04
C LYS A 659 -0.81 -3.36 -22.72
N LYS A 660 0.46 -3.80 -22.77
CA LYS A 660 1.32 -3.92 -21.58
C LYS A 660 0.66 -4.73 -20.45
N ILE A 661 0.13 -5.90 -20.82
CA ILE A 661 -0.62 -6.77 -19.90
C ILE A 661 0.21 -7.95 -19.39
N PHE A 662 1.38 -8.21 -19.96
CA PHE A 662 2.29 -9.24 -19.46
C PHE A 662 3.02 -8.73 -18.20
N PRO A 663 3.33 -9.56 -17.18
CA PRO A 663 4.08 -9.10 -16.02
C PRO A 663 5.48 -8.69 -16.44
N THR A 664 6.04 -7.66 -15.81
CA THR A 664 7.40 -7.21 -16.10
C THR A 664 8.43 -8.27 -15.73
N GLN A 665 9.61 -8.23 -16.34
CA GLN A 665 10.68 -9.16 -15.98
C GLN A 665 11.01 -9.17 -14.47
N GLU A 666 11.04 -8.00 -13.81
CA GLU A 666 11.24 -7.91 -12.36
C GLU A 666 10.12 -8.64 -11.58
N GLU A 667 8.89 -8.57 -12.05
CA GLU A 667 7.76 -9.28 -11.43
C GLU A 667 7.83 -10.79 -11.67
N ILE A 668 8.22 -11.22 -12.88
CA ILE A 668 8.50 -12.63 -13.18
C ILE A 668 9.62 -13.15 -12.28
N ASP A 669 10.72 -12.42 -12.12
CA ASP A 669 11.85 -12.80 -11.26
C ASP A 669 11.43 -12.92 -9.78
N ASN A 670 10.44 -12.13 -9.37
CA ASN A 670 9.83 -12.18 -8.02
C ASN A 670 8.76 -13.28 -7.86
N GLY A 671 8.59 -14.17 -8.85
CA GLY A 671 7.64 -15.28 -8.79
C GLY A 671 6.19 -14.89 -9.11
N LEU A 672 5.95 -13.70 -9.68
CA LEU A 672 4.61 -13.28 -10.08
C LEU A 672 4.25 -13.84 -11.46
N TYR A 673 2.96 -14.10 -11.66
CA TYR A 673 2.43 -14.72 -12.90
C TYR A 673 1.10 -14.11 -13.37
N LYS A 674 0.59 -13.09 -12.67
CA LYS A 674 -0.71 -12.49 -12.99
C LYS A 674 -0.56 -11.40 -14.03
N PHE A 675 -1.39 -11.44 -15.06
CA PHE A 675 -1.43 -10.38 -16.06
C PHE A 675 -1.95 -9.06 -15.49
N HIS A 676 -1.38 -7.96 -15.99
CA HIS A 676 -1.78 -6.59 -15.66
C HIS A 676 -3.08 -6.19 -16.35
N LYS A 677 -3.88 -5.37 -15.66
CA LYS A 677 -5.13 -4.79 -16.19
C LYS A 677 -5.12 -3.26 -16.26
N ASP A 678 -4.07 -2.65 -15.71
CA ASP A 678 -3.84 -1.21 -15.65
C ASP A 678 -2.88 -0.71 -16.76
N GLY A 679 -2.27 -1.63 -17.51
CA GLY A 679 -1.31 -1.33 -18.58
C GLY A 679 0.10 -0.98 -18.09
N THR A 680 0.44 -1.36 -16.86
CA THR A 680 1.77 -1.11 -16.26
C THR A 680 2.81 -2.18 -16.55
N GLY A 681 2.40 -3.29 -17.16
CA GLY A 681 3.26 -4.41 -17.53
C GLY A 681 4.07 -4.17 -18.82
N GLU A 682 4.34 -5.26 -19.52
CA GLU A 682 5.10 -5.29 -20.77
C GLU A 682 4.41 -6.08 -21.90
N GLU A 683 5.04 -6.09 -23.07
CA GLU A 683 4.61 -6.95 -24.19
C GLU A 683 4.84 -8.42 -23.82
N PHE A 684 4.16 -9.34 -24.52
CA PHE A 684 4.25 -10.75 -24.16
C PHE A 684 5.66 -11.29 -24.40
N ALA A 685 6.20 -12.06 -23.46
CA ALA A 685 7.48 -12.74 -23.69
C ALA A 685 7.41 -13.67 -24.90
N ASN A 686 8.49 -13.73 -25.68
CA ASN A 686 8.63 -14.71 -26.76
C ASN A 686 8.59 -16.15 -26.23
N ASP A 687 8.97 -16.36 -24.97
CA ASP A 687 8.88 -17.62 -24.26
C ASP A 687 8.07 -17.47 -22.94
N PRO A 688 6.90 -18.12 -22.80
CA PRO A 688 6.10 -18.04 -21.59
C PRO A 688 6.53 -18.98 -20.44
N ARG A 689 7.57 -19.81 -20.61
CA ARG A 689 7.88 -20.87 -19.63
C ARG A 689 8.16 -20.32 -18.23
N ALA A 690 8.83 -19.16 -18.11
CA ALA A 690 9.06 -18.51 -16.82
C ALA A 690 7.74 -18.11 -16.11
N LEU A 691 6.80 -17.52 -16.85
CA LEU A 691 5.44 -17.22 -16.34
C LEU A 691 4.75 -18.48 -15.83
N TYR A 692 4.86 -19.58 -16.59
CA TYR A 692 4.22 -20.85 -16.26
C TYR A 692 4.88 -21.58 -15.09
N GLU A 693 6.20 -21.47 -14.95
CA GLU A 693 6.91 -21.98 -13.77
C GLU A 693 6.46 -21.24 -12.51
N ASN A 694 6.34 -19.91 -12.55
CA ASN A 694 5.81 -19.13 -11.44
C ASN A 694 4.38 -19.56 -11.06
N GLY A 695 3.52 -19.78 -12.05
CA GLY A 695 2.20 -20.36 -11.84
C GLY A 695 2.26 -21.73 -11.16
N TYR A 696 3.15 -22.63 -11.60
CA TYR A 696 3.35 -23.95 -11.00
C TYR A 696 3.84 -23.87 -9.56
N GLN A 697 4.86 -23.05 -9.28
CA GLN A 697 5.40 -22.83 -7.93
C GLN A 697 4.36 -22.23 -6.97
N ALA A 698 3.41 -21.44 -7.49
CA ALA A 698 2.26 -20.96 -6.73
C ALA A 698 1.17 -22.02 -6.47
N GLY A 699 1.36 -23.26 -6.93
CA GLY A 699 0.46 -24.39 -6.72
C GLY A 699 -0.49 -24.70 -7.87
N SER A 700 -0.17 -24.27 -9.09
CA SER A 700 -1.02 -24.55 -10.27
C SER A 700 -1.07 -26.04 -10.63
N THR A 701 -2.25 -26.49 -11.03
CA THR A 701 -2.49 -27.81 -11.67
C THR A 701 -2.90 -27.67 -13.15
N PHE A 702 -2.76 -26.47 -13.72
CA PHE A 702 -3.29 -26.10 -15.03
C PHE A 702 -2.55 -26.74 -16.21
N GLY A 703 -1.36 -27.32 -15.98
CA GLY A 703 -0.66 -28.16 -16.96
C GLY A 703 0.05 -27.41 -18.08
N LEU A 704 0.38 -26.12 -17.88
CA LEU A 704 1.16 -25.32 -18.83
C LEU A 704 2.65 -25.24 -18.50
N ARG A 705 3.10 -25.86 -17.39
CA ARG A 705 4.52 -25.95 -17.06
C ARG A 705 5.28 -26.53 -18.27
N GLU A 706 6.42 -25.92 -18.60
CA GLU A 706 7.28 -26.31 -19.74
C GLU A 706 6.66 -26.09 -21.14
N GLN A 707 5.47 -25.49 -21.26
CA GLN A 707 4.87 -25.20 -22.57
C GLN A 707 5.38 -23.87 -23.13
N GLU A 708 5.77 -23.86 -24.40
CA GLU A 708 6.26 -22.66 -25.12
C GLU A 708 5.14 -21.88 -25.85
N LYS A 709 3.90 -22.35 -25.74
CA LYS A 709 2.73 -21.75 -26.39
C LYS A 709 1.83 -21.01 -25.40
N TYR A 710 1.27 -19.91 -25.87
CA TYR A 710 0.11 -19.30 -25.26
C TYR A 710 -1.16 -20.04 -25.66
N ILE A 711 -2.07 -20.23 -24.71
CA ILE A 711 -3.42 -20.74 -24.97
C ILE A 711 -4.45 -19.62 -24.86
N VAL A 712 -5.26 -19.47 -25.91
CA VAL A 712 -6.24 -18.40 -26.04
C VAL A 712 -7.62 -18.98 -26.34
N ARG A 713 -8.65 -18.41 -25.74
CA ARG A 713 -10.06 -18.66 -26.04
C ARG A 713 -10.84 -17.35 -26.20
N ILE A 714 -11.98 -17.44 -26.85
CA ILE A 714 -12.95 -16.36 -26.98
C ILE A 714 -14.17 -16.67 -26.12
N LEU A 715 -14.64 -15.69 -25.35
CA LEU A 715 -15.89 -15.78 -24.60
C LEU A 715 -16.87 -14.73 -25.15
N ALA A 716 -18.06 -15.17 -25.55
CA ALA A 716 -19.15 -14.25 -25.92
C ALA A 716 -19.89 -13.79 -24.65
N VAL A 717 -20.12 -12.49 -24.53
CA VAL A 717 -20.87 -11.87 -23.43
C VAL A 717 -22.26 -11.49 -23.94
N TYR A 718 -23.28 -11.84 -23.16
CA TYR A 718 -24.69 -11.59 -23.44
C TYR A 718 -25.25 -10.57 -22.44
N PRO A 719 -26.44 -9.98 -22.68
CA PRO A 719 -27.07 -9.06 -21.73
C PRO A 719 -27.25 -9.62 -20.31
N TRP A 720 -27.33 -10.96 -20.19
CA TRP A 720 -27.47 -11.68 -18.91
C TRP A 720 -26.14 -12.21 -18.35
N GLY A 721 -25.00 -11.98 -19.02
CA GLY A 721 -23.66 -12.35 -18.54
C GLY A 721 -22.84 -13.19 -19.51
N ASP A 722 -21.79 -13.82 -18.98
CA ASP A 722 -20.79 -14.56 -19.73
C ASP A 722 -21.36 -15.89 -20.29
N GLY A 723 -21.16 -16.12 -21.59
CA GLY A 723 -21.50 -17.38 -22.26
C GLY A 723 -20.36 -18.40 -22.23
N PRO A 724 -20.52 -19.54 -22.92
CA PRO A 724 -19.46 -20.54 -23.05
C PRO A 724 -18.25 -20.00 -23.81
N THR A 725 -17.06 -20.52 -23.48
CA THR A 725 -15.81 -20.22 -24.20
C THR A 725 -15.66 -21.06 -25.46
N SER A 726 -14.91 -20.55 -26.43
CA SER A 726 -14.43 -21.32 -27.57
C SER A 726 -13.52 -22.48 -27.14
N ASP A 727 -13.21 -23.36 -28.09
CA ASP A 727 -12.10 -24.29 -27.93
C ASP A 727 -10.75 -23.54 -27.91
N ILE A 728 -9.73 -24.19 -27.36
CA ILE A 728 -8.37 -23.62 -27.23
C ILE A 728 -7.76 -23.40 -28.61
N THR A 729 -7.22 -22.21 -28.80
CA THR A 729 -6.31 -21.87 -29.88
C THR A 729 -4.91 -21.72 -29.29
N ASN A 730 -3.95 -22.49 -29.80
CA ASN A 730 -2.54 -22.36 -29.43
C ASN A 730 -1.93 -21.24 -30.25
N SER A 731 -1.03 -20.46 -29.64
CA SER A 731 -0.25 -19.44 -30.31
C SER A 731 1.19 -19.50 -29.83
N TYR A 732 2.12 -19.65 -30.77
CA TYR A 732 3.56 -19.55 -30.50
C TYR A 732 4.01 -18.14 -30.88
N MET A 733 4.77 -17.49 -30.00
CA MET A 733 5.47 -16.28 -30.40
C MET A 733 6.64 -16.67 -31.32
N PRO A 734 7.02 -15.84 -32.30
CA PRO A 734 8.23 -16.07 -33.09
C PRO A 734 9.47 -16.21 -32.18
N LEU A 735 10.59 -16.70 -32.72
CA LEU A 735 11.87 -16.54 -32.02
C LEU A 735 12.18 -15.05 -31.81
N ALA A 736 12.86 -14.71 -30.71
CA ALA A 736 13.26 -13.34 -30.45
C ALA A 736 14.17 -12.83 -31.58
N THR A 737 13.96 -11.60 -32.01
CA THR A 737 14.80 -10.98 -33.05
C THR A 737 16.21 -10.75 -32.48
N PRO A 738 17.27 -11.32 -33.09
CA PRO A 738 18.63 -11.12 -32.60
C PRO A 738 19.02 -9.64 -32.55
N ALA A 739 19.83 -9.28 -31.56
CA ALA A 739 20.53 -8.01 -31.56
C ALA A 739 21.44 -7.90 -32.81
N PRO A 740 21.75 -6.69 -33.30
CA PRO A 740 22.75 -6.54 -34.35
C PRO A 740 24.08 -7.21 -33.91
N PRO A 741 24.72 -8.02 -34.78
CA PRO A 741 25.98 -8.67 -34.42
C PRO A 741 27.04 -7.62 -34.11
N VAL A 742 27.96 -7.95 -33.22
CA VAL A 742 29.17 -7.17 -32.94
C VAL A 742 30.36 -7.82 -33.63
N GLY A 743 31.42 -7.07 -33.89
CA GLY A 743 32.53 -7.61 -34.67
C GLY A 743 33.63 -6.62 -34.95
N GLU A 744 34.68 -7.10 -35.60
CA GLU A 744 35.82 -6.30 -36.07
C GLU A 744 36.16 -6.63 -37.52
N ALA A 745 36.74 -5.65 -38.21
CA ALA A 745 37.17 -5.78 -39.60
C ALA A 745 38.69 -5.66 -39.67
N TYR A 746 39.33 -6.59 -40.37
CA TYR A 746 40.77 -6.68 -40.47
C TYR A 746 41.20 -6.57 -41.93
N ALA A 747 42.25 -5.79 -42.20
CA ALA A 747 42.88 -5.77 -43.51
C ALA A 747 43.87 -6.94 -43.62
N ASN A 748 43.87 -7.61 -44.77
CA ASN A 748 44.90 -8.61 -45.07
C ASN A 748 46.24 -7.93 -45.40
N ALA A 749 47.25 -8.76 -45.69
CA ALA A 749 48.59 -8.30 -46.00
C ALA A 749 48.59 -7.16 -47.04
N GLU A 750 49.41 -6.14 -46.80
CA GLU A 750 49.47 -4.97 -47.65
C GLU A 750 49.77 -5.33 -49.12
N GLY A 751 49.05 -4.70 -50.05
CA GLY A 751 49.09 -4.99 -51.49
C GLY A 751 47.99 -5.95 -51.99
N THR A 752 47.26 -6.63 -51.11
CA THR A 752 46.14 -7.52 -51.50
C THR A 752 44.85 -6.77 -51.84
N ALA A 753 44.65 -5.62 -51.18
CA ALA A 753 43.40 -4.83 -51.21
C ALA A 753 42.16 -5.62 -50.77
N THR A 754 42.34 -6.60 -49.87
CA THR A 754 41.27 -7.41 -49.28
C THR A 754 41.35 -7.42 -47.75
N GLY A 755 40.33 -7.97 -47.10
CA GLY A 755 40.25 -8.15 -45.66
C GLY A 755 39.16 -9.14 -45.28
N TYR A 756 38.90 -9.27 -43.98
CA TYR A 756 37.86 -10.13 -43.44
C TYR A 756 37.16 -9.46 -42.25
N VAL A 757 36.01 -10.01 -41.88
CA VAL A 757 35.22 -9.56 -40.74
C VAL A 757 34.97 -10.73 -39.80
N THR A 758 35.10 -10.50 -38.50
CA THR A 758 34.60 -11.39 -37.44
C THR A 758 33.29 -10.84 -36.91
N LEU A 759 32.36 -11.72 -36.56
CA LEU A 759 31.05 -11.40 -36.03
C LEU A 759 30.76 -12.30 -34.83
N ASP A 760 30.11 -11.75 -33.81
CA ASP A 760 29.62 -12.43 -32.62
C ASP A 760 28.20 -11.92 -32.31
N TRP A 761 27.33 -12.79 -31.78
CA TRP A 761 25.99 -12.43 -31.33
C TRP A 761 25.56 -13.27 -30.13
N ASP A 762 24.58 -12.75 -29.38
CA ASP A 762 24.00 -13.43 -28.23
C ASP A 762 23.07 -14.57 -28.68
N GLU A 763 22.89 -15.57 -27.81
CA GLU A 763 21.96 -16.66 -28.04
C GLU A 763 20.51 -16.20 -27.99
N ILE A 764 19.68 -16.82 -28.83
CA ILE A 764 18.24 -16.70 -28.83
C ILE A 764 17.67 -18.02 -28.31
N GLU A 765 17.00 -17.95 -27.16
CA GLU A 765 16.41 -19.11 -26.52
C GLU A 765 15.39 -19.82 -27.44
N GLY A 766 15.54 -21.15 -27.57
CA GLY A 766 14.72 -22.00 -28.43
C GLY A 766 15.10 -21.98 -29.91
N ALA A 767 16.16 -21.29 -30.31
CA ALA A 767 16.68 -21.36 -31.68
C ALA A 767 17.48 -22.64 -31.90
N ASP A 768 17.21 -23.33 -33.02
CA ASP A 768 17.99 -24.50 -33.45
C ASP A 768 19.30 -24.10 -34.18
N GLY A 769 19.39 -22.84 -34.61
CA GLY A 769 20.59 -22.33 -35.25
C GLY A 769 20.42 -20.91 -35.80
N TYR A 770 21.46 -20.44 -36.47
CA TYR A 770 21.57 -19.07 -36.97
C TYR A 770 21.96 -19.03 -38.45
N LYS A 771 21.51 -17.98 -39.12
CA LYS A 771 21.97 -17.59 -40.45
C LYS A 771 22.59 -16.20 -40.38
N VAL A 772 23.84 -16.09 -40.82
CA VAL A 772 24.50 -14.80 -41.06
C VAL A 772 24.15 -14.32 -42.46
N THR A 773 23.88 -13.03 -42.63
CA THR A 773 23.60 -12.47 -43.94
C THR A 773 24.63 -11.45 -44.38
N ILE A 774 25.00 -11.48 -45.66
CA ILE A 774 25.83 -10.47 -46.32
C ILE A 774 24.99 -9.79 -47.40
N PHE A 775 24.96 -8.46 -47.41
CA PHE A 775 24.24 -7.69 -48.43
C PHE A 775 25.08 -7.52 -49.70
N ASP A 776 24.52 -7.89 -50.86
CA ASP A 776 25.19 -7.83 -52.17
C ASP A 776 24.96 -6.52 -52.95
N GLY A 777 24.18 -5.59 -52.37
CA GLY A 777 23.73 -4.36 -53.04
C GLY A 777 22.26 -4.39 -53.46
N LYS A 778 21.63 -5.57 -53.49
CA LYS A 778 20.24 -5.81 -53.89
C LYS A 778 19.46 -6.69 -52.90
N LYS A 779 20.07 -7.75 -52.36
CA LYS A 779 19.47 -8.73 -51.43
C LYS A 779 20.45 -9.12 -50.33
N ASN A 780 19.92 -9.70 -49.26
CA ASN A 780 20.71 -10.38 -48.24
C ASN A 780 20.95 -11.83 -48.70
N VAL A 781 22.21 -12.26 -48.73
CA VAL A 781 22.62 -13.64 -49.00
C VAL A 781 22.91 -14.32 -47.67
N TYR A 782 22.31 -15.49 -47.44
CA TYR A 782 22.30 -16.18 -46.15
C TYR A 782 23.35 -17.29 -46.10
N PHE A 783 24.03 -17.37 -44.97
CA PHE A 783 25.00 -18.39 -44.61
C PHE A 783 24.52 -19.08 -43.33
N ASP A 784 24.15 -20.34 -43.44
CA ASP A 784 23.81 -21.15 -42.27
C ASP A 784 25.08 -21.45 -41.49
N VAL A 785 25.07 -21.12 -40.20
CA VAL A 785 26.19 -21.34 -39.29
C VAL A 785 25.83 -22.34 -38.19
N GLY A 786 24.64 -22.96 -38.25
CA GLY A 786 24.16 -23.88 -37.22
C GLY A 786 24.04 -23.21 -35.86
N GLU A 787 24.42 -23.92 -34.80
CA GLU A 787 24.37 -23.44 -33.41
C GLU A 787 25.51 -22.47 -33.05
N GLU A 788 26.42 -22.18 -34.00
CA GLU A 788 27.54 -21.27 -33.77
C GLU A 788 27.05 -19.84 -33.46
N ARG A 789 27.69 -19.20 -32.48
CA ARG A 789 27.39 -17.81 -32.05
C ARG A 789 28.42 -16.79 -32.54
N SER A 790 29.35 -17.27 -33.35
CA SER A 790 30.37 -16.45 -33.98
C SER A 790 30.57 -16.90 -35.42
N TRP A 791 30.98 -15.97 -36.28
CA TRP A 791 31.30 -16.27 -37.67
C TRP A 791 32.38 -15.34 -38.19
N THR A 792 33.23 -15.86 -39.06
CA THR A 792 34.26 -15.07 -39.74
C THR A 792 34.20 -15.30 -41.25
N SER A 793 34.40 -14.22 -42.01
CA SER A 793 34.57 -14.32 -43.46
C SER A 793 35.97 -14.81 -43.87
N LYS A 794 36.93 -14.88 -42.93
CA LYS A 794 38.33 -15.24 -43.23
C LYS A 794 38.40 -16.65 -43.81
N ASN A 795 39.07 -16.79 -44.94
CA ASN A 795 39.26 -18.01 -45.72
C ASN A 795 37.94 -18.69 -46.15
N LYS A 796 36.85 -17.92 -46.27
CA LYS A 796 35.54 -18.45 -46.70
C LYS A 796 35.25 -18.24 -48.18
N GLY A 797 36.05 -17.43 -48.88
CA GLY A 797 35.88 -17.19 -50.33
C GLY A 797 34.47 -16.71 -50.68
N VAL A 798 33.94 -15.74 -49.91
CA VAL A 798 32.54 -15.30 -50.03
C VAL A 798 32.35 -14.14 -51.00
N TRP A 799 33.40 -13.38 -51.29
CA TRP A 799 33.29 -12.20 -52.14
C TRP A 799 33.53 -12.56 -53.62
N PRO A 800 32.84 -11.94 -54.60
CA PRO A 800 33.12 -12.20 -56.02
C PRO A 800 34.58 -11.86 -56.37
N THR A 801 35.20 -12.65 -57.24
CA THR A 801 36.58 -12.44 -57.73
C THR A 801 36.68 -11.12 -58.52
N LYS A 802 37.90 -10.58 -58.65
CA LYS A 802 38.13 -9.34 -59.42
C LYS A 802 37.67 -9.46 -60.88
N GLU A 803 37.87 -10.62 -61.49
CA GLU A 803 37.42 -10.94 -62.84
C GLU A 803 35.89 -10.92 -62.92
N GLU A 804 35.20 -11.57 -61.98
CA GLU A 804 33.75 -11.61 -61.90
C GLU A 804 33.16 -10.20 -61.73
N VAL A 805 33.70 -9.40 -60.80
CA VAL A 805 33.28 -7.99 -60.62
C VAL A 805 33.52 -7.16 -61.88
N SER A 806 34.63 -7.35 -62.59
CA SER A 806 34.92 -6.62 -63.84
C SER A 806 33.96 -6.98 -64.99
N SER A 807 33.41 -8.20 -64.96
CA SER A 807 32.41 -8.69 -65.92
C SER A 807 30.96 -8.29 -65.56
N GLY A 808 30.78 -7.56 -64.46
CA GLY A 808 29.47 -7.10 -63.98
C GLY A 808 28.77 -8.06 -63.01
N GLN A 809 29.41 -9.14 -62.56
CA GLN A 809 28.83 -10.05 -61.58
C GLN A 809 28.86 -9.47 -60.17
N VAL A 810 27.88 -9.89 -59.35
CA VAL A 810 27.63 -9.35 -58.00
C VAL A 810 27.27 -10.40 -56.96
N ASP A 811 27.12 -11.66 -57.37
CA ASP A 811 26.62 -12.71 -56.48
C ASP A 811 27.67 -13.07 -55.42
N ILE A 812 27.31 -12.91 -54.15
CA ILE A 812 28.12 -13.39 -53.03
C ILE A 812 28.19 -14.91 -53.09
N HIS A 813 29.40 -15.46 -53.01
CA HIS A 813 29.64 -16.90 -53.09
C HIS A 813 29.27 -17.58 -51.78
N THR A 814 28.40 -18.60 -51.88
CA THR A 814 28.10 -19.54 -50.78
C THR A 814 28.83 -20.87 -50.94
N ASP A 815 29.53 -21.08 -52.06
CA ASP A 815 30.24 -22.31 -52.39
C ASP A 815 31.75 -22.25 -52.08
N GLY A 816 32.22 -21.12 -51.55
CA GLY A 816 33.62 -20.88 -51.19
C GLY A 816 34.57 -20.68 -52.37
N LYS A 817 34.06 -20.47 -53.59
CA LYS A 817 34.89 -20.26 -54.78
C LYS A 817 35.28 -18.79 -55.04
N GLY A 818 34.77 -17.87 -54.24
CA GLY A 818 35.12 -16.45 -54.33
C GLY A 818 36.45 -16.13 -53.66
N GLU A 819 36.68 -14.83 -53.45
CA GLU A 819 37.83 -14.27 -52.75
C GLU A 819 37.46 -13.73 -51.35
N GLU A 820 38.47 -13.23 -50.65
CA GLU A 820 38.30 -12.43 -49.43
C GLU A 820 37.57 -11.11 -49.71
N LEU A 821 36.97 -10.52 -48.67
CA LEU A 821 36.20 -9.28 -48.81
C LEU A 821 37.08 -8.17 -49.39
N ALA A 822 36.61 -7.50 -50.44
CA ALA A 822 37.33 -6.38 -51.03
C ALA A 822 37.45 -5.21 -50.05
N LYS A 823 38.57 -4.48 -50.07
CA LYS A 823 38.72 -3.26 -49.28
C LYS A 823 37.69 -2.20 -49.65
N ASN A 824 37.29 -2.15 -50.92
CA ASN A 824 36.24 -1.27 -51.40
C ASN A 824 35.15 -2.09 -52.15
N PRO A 825 34.00 -2.36 -51.53
CA PRO A 825 32.91 -3.12 -52.14
C PRO A 825 32.05 -2.31 -53.13
N SER A 826 32.24 -1.00 -53.26
CA SER A 826 31.35 -0.11 -54.04
C SER A 826 31.10 -0.57 -55.48
N GLN A 827 32.09 -1.16 -56.15
CA GLN A 827 31.91 -1.64 -57.53
C GLN A 827 30.88 -2.77 -57.64
N VAL A 828 30.80 -3.67 -56.65
CA VAL A 828 29.77 -4.71 -56.58
C VAL A 828 28.39 -4.08 -56.44
N TYR A 829 28.26 -3.08 -55.57
CA TYR A 829 26.98 -2.38 -55.37
C TYR A 829 26.55 -1.56 -56.59
N LYS A 830 27.50 -0.96 -57.34
CA LYS A 830 27.24 -0.29 -58.63
C LYS A 830 26.77 -1.29 -59.69
N ASN A 831 27.46 -2.41 -59.82
CA ASN A 831 27.08 -3.48 -60.74
C ASN A 831 25.68 -4.05 -60.41
N ALA A 832 25.29 -4.06 -59.12
CA ALA A 832 23.97 -4.52 -58.67
C ALA A 832 22.83 -3.53 -59.02
N GLY A 833 23.16 -2.35 -59.57
CA GLY A 833 22.20 -1.30 -59.94
C GLY A 833 21.70 -0.48 -58.75
N SER A 834 22.43 -0.47 -57.63
CA SER A 834 21.99 0.21 -56.41
C SER A 834 22.24 1.72 -56.44
N VAL A 835 21.17 2.52 -56.51
CA VAL A 835 21.25 4.00 -56.49
C VAL A 835 21.59 4.52 -55.08
N LEU A 836 21.22 3.79 -54.02
CA LEU A 836 21.44 4.20 -52.63
C LEU A 836 22.78 3.72 -52.06
N TYR A 837 23.28 2.57 -52.51
CA TYR A 837 24.49 1.94 -51.94
C TYR A 837 25.70 1.95 -52.88
N GLY A 838 25.56 2.46 -54.10
CA GLY A 838 26.61 2.41 -55.13
C GLY A 838 27.95 3.05 -54.73
N GLU A 839 27.95 4.07 -53.86
CA GLU A 839 29.20 4.72 -53.40
C GLU A 839 29.66 4.23 -52.01
N ALA A 840 29.02 3.21 -51.44
CA ALA A 840 29.33 2.74 -50.11
C ALA A 840 30.63 1.92 -50.08
N THR A 841 31.49 2.20 -49.10
CA THR A 841 32.77 1.52 -48.88
C THR A 841 32.73 0.52 -47.72
N ASN A 842 31.56 0.28 -47.14
CA ASN A 842 31.32 -0.60 -46.00
C ASN A 842 30.48 -1.83 -46.41
N TYR A 843 30.43 -2.80 -45.52
CA TYR A 843 29.60 -4.00 -45.63
C TYR A 843 28.35 -3.87 -44.76
N TRP A 844 27.42 -4.81 -44.92
CA TRP A 844 26.22 -4.93 -44.09
C TRP A 844 26.02 -6.39 -43.70
N PHE A 845 26.17 -6.67 -42.40
CA PHE A 845 25.96 -7.98 -41.81
C PHE A 845 24.75 -7.98 -40.87
N ARG A 846 24.01 -9.08 -40.86
CA ARG A 846 22.86 -9.32 -39.96
C ARG A 846 22.83 -10.80 -39.57
N VAL A 847 22.07 -11.12 -38.55
CA VAL A 847 21.86 -12.49 -38.06
C VAL A 847 20.37 -12.79 -38.00
N GLN A 848 19.98 -14.01 -38.30
CA GLN A 848 18.62 -14.52 -38.12
C GLN A 848 18.69 -15.85 -37.36
N ALA A 849 18.00 -15.96 -36.24
CA ALA A 849 17.77 -17.23 -35.57
C ALA A 849 16.63 -18.00 -36.25
N TYR A 850 16.79 -19.30 -36.44
CA TYR A 850 15.78 -20.19 -37.02
C TYR A 850 15.41 -21.34 -36.07
N ILE A 851 14.22 -21.89 -36.29
CA ILE A 851 13.75 -23.12 -35.63
C ILE A 851 13.25 -24.08 -36.71
N ASN A 852 13.55 -25.37 -36.55
CA ASN A 852 13.15 -26.39 -37.52
C ASN A 852 11.72 -26.88 -37.30
N ASP A 853 11.14 -26.61 -36.13
CA ASP A 853 9.75 -26.93 -35.80
C ASP A 853 8.79 -25.97 -36.53
N GLY A 854 7.95 -26.52 -37.40
CA GLY A 854 7.01 -25.75 -38.23
C GLY A 854 5.85 -25.11 -37.47
N GLU A 855 5.75 -25.30 -36.14
CA GLU A 855 4.74 -24.66 -35.29
C GLU A 855 5.12 -23.22 -34.87
N ARG A 856 6.42 -22.88 -34.89
CA ARG A 856 6.97 -21.57 -34.50
C ARG A 856 7.70 -20.93 -35.69
N ASN A 857 7.53 -19.63 -35.87
CA ASN A 857 8.22 -18.92 -36.94
C ASN A 857 9.67 -18.57 -36.55
N ASP A 858 10.57 -18.59 -37.54
CA ASP A 858 11.91 -18.00 -37.47
C ASP A 858 11.84 -16.55 -36.93
N SER A 859 12.95 -16.10 -36.34
CA SER A 859 13.08 -14.70 -35.95
C SER A 859 13.06 -13.77 -37.17
N GLU A 860 12.72 -12.49 -36.96
CA GLU A 860 13.07 -11.47 -37.93
C GLU A 860 14.59 -11.31 -38.02
N ILE A 861 15.11 -10.86 -39.17
CA ILE A 861 16.55 -10.57 -39.30
C ILE A 861 16.95 -9.40 -38.38
N SER A 862 18.12 -9.49 -37.76
CA SER A 862 18.64 -8.46 -36.86
C SER A 862 18.80 -7.09 -37.53
N ASN A 863 18.97 -6.07 -36.70
CA ASN A 863 19.54 -4.80 -37.17
C ASN A 863 20.95 -5.02 -37.74
N VAL A 864 21.46 -4.03 -38.48
CA VAL A 864 22.64 -4.19 -39.32
C VAL A 864 23.95 -3.72 -38.67
N TYR A 865 24.98 -4.55 -38.76
CA TYR A 865 26.37 -4.21 -38.45
C TYR A 865 27.10 -3.75 -39.73
N LYS A 866 27.83 -2.63 -39.65
CA LYS A 866 28.38 -1.93 -40.85
C LYS A 866 29.90 -1.74 -40.81
N PRO A 867 30.69 -2.80 -40.96
CA PRO A 867 32.15 -2.70 -40.92
C PRO A 867 32.72 -2.13 -42.22
N SER A 868 33.86 -1.44 -42.12
CA SER A 868 34.71 -1.08 -43.27
C SER A 868 36.07 -1.74 -43.09
N ILE A 869 36.63 -2.30 -44.16
CA ILE A 869 37.97 -2.92 -44.09
C ILE A 869 39.00 -1.79 -43.88
N PRO A 870 39.83 -1.85 -42.82
CA PRO A 870 40.80 -0.81 -42.52
C PRO A 870 41.90 -0.70 -43.60
N THR A 871 42.72 0.36 -43.50
CA THR A 871 43.82 0.57 -44.46
C THR A 871 45.11 -0.12 -44.08
N GLU A 872 45.43 -0.13 -42.79
CA GLU A 872 46.62 -0.77 -42.26
C GLU A 872 46.31 -2.21 -41.87
N GLN A 873 47.26 -3.11 -42.13
CA GLN A 873 47.18 -4.47 -41.63
C GLN A 873 47.32 -4.45 -40.11
N GLU A 874 46.29 -4.93 -39.43
CA GLU A 874 46.29 -5.25 -38.00
C GLU A 874 46.19 -6.78 -37.84
N LEU A 875 47.07 -7.34 -37.02
CA LEU A 875 47.08 -8.76 -36.65
C LEU A 875 45.97 -9.04 -35.64
N SER A 876 45.43 -10.25 -35.68
CA SER A 876 44.36 -10.70 -34.79
C SER A 876 44.68 -12.07 -34.20
N TYR A 877 43.82 -12.57 -33.31
CA TYR A 877 43.92 -13.94 -32.79
C TYR A 877 43.79 -15.02 -33.87
N LEU A 878 43.25 -14.67 -35.05
CA LEU A 878 43.19 -15.54 -36.23
C LEU A 878 44.44 -15.45 -37.11
N SER A 879 45.41 -14.59 -36.75
CA SER A 879 46.69 -14.50 -37.44
C SER A 879 47.55 -15.72 -37.09
N THR A 880 47.93 -16.47 -38.10
CA THR A 880 48.89 -17.56 -38.00
C THR A 880 50.28 -17.02 -37.69
N LYS A 881 51.14 -17.85 -37.07
CA LYS A 881 52.55 -17.50 -36.83
C LYS A 881 53.26 -17.05 -38.11
N GLN A 882 52.92 -17.66 -39.24
CA GLN A 882 53.44 -17.28 -40.55
C GLN A 882 52.98 -15.87 -40.97
N GLU A 883 51.70 -15.53 -40.80
CA GLU A 883 51.20 -14.17 -41.10
C GLU A 883 51.85 -13.11 -40.20
N VAL A 884 52.07 -13.41 -38.92
CA VAL A 884 52.77 -12.52 -37.97
C VAL A 884 54.24 -12.35 -38.38
N GLN A 885 54.91 -13.45 -38.75
CA GLN A 885 56.28 -13.44 -39.25
C GLN A 885 56.42 -12.61 -40.53
N GLU A 886 55.53 -12.83 -41.51
CA GLU A 886 55.53 -12.10 -42.78
C GLU A 886 55.25 -10.62 -42.58
N PHE A 887 54.30 -10.28 -41.70
CA PHE A 887 54.05 -8.91 -41.27
C PHE A 887 55.32 -8.27 -40.69
N LEU A 888 55.98 -8.95 -39.75
CA LEU A 888 57.19 -8.45 -39.08
C LEU A 888 58.33 -8.23 -40.08
N LEU A 889 58.59 -9.17 -40.98
CA LEU A 889 59.65 -9.03 -41.99
C LEU A 889 59.38 -7.86 -42.93
N ARG A 890 58.13 -7.67 -43.39
CA ARG A 890 57.76 -6.51 -44.22
C ARG A 890 57.84 -5.19 -43.46
N TYR A 891 57.46 -5.19 -42.19
CA TYR A 891 57.58 -4.01 -41.32
C TYR A 891 59.05 -3.56 -41.22
N LEU A 892 59.97 -4.51 -41.02
CA LEU A 892 61.41 -4.24 -40.96
C LEU A 892 61.96 -3.77 -42.32
N GLU A 893 61.54 -4.40 -43.42
CA GLU A 893 61.94 -4.00 -44.77
C GLU A 893 61.53 -2.54 -45.06
N LYS A 894 60.31 -2.14 -44.69
CA LYS A 894 59.83 -0.75 -44.83
C LYS A 894 60.61 0.26 -44.01
N LYS A 895 61.19 -0.16 -42.90
CA LYS A 895 62.13 0.65 -42.09
C LYS A 895 63.54 0.71 -42.68
N GLY A 896 63.77 0.09 -43.84
CA GLY A 896 65.07 0.00 -44.48
C GLY A 896 65.96 -1.14 -43.95
N LEU A 897 65.42 -2.02 -43.12
CA LEU A 897 66.11 -3.16 -42.53
C LEU A 897 65.77 -4.45 -43.30
N ASN A 898 66.53 -4.76 -44.35
CA ASN A 898 66.32 -5.97 -45.15
C ASN A 898 66.94 -7.21 -44.49
N ILE A 899 66.39 -7.58 -43.33
CA ILE A 899 66.88 -8.67 -42.47
C ILE A 899 66.25 -9.99 -42.92
N LYS A 900 67.08 -11.01 -43.19
CA LYS A 900 66.60 -12.36 -43.53
C LYS A 900 66.18 -13.12 -42.27
N LEU A 901 65.08 -13.86 -42.34
CA LEU A 901 64.64 -14.79 -41.30
C LEU A 901 65.80 -15.73 -40.87
N ASP A 902 65.90 -16.00 -39.57
CA ASP A 902 66.95 -16.82 -38.94
C ASP A 902 68.41 -16.33 -39.10
N SER A 903 68.64 -15.19 -39.75
CA SER A 903 69.98 -14.61 -39.82
C SER A 903 70.47 -14.16 -38.43
N GLN A 904 71.78 -14.01 -38.26
CA GLN A 904 72.33 -13.47 -37.01
C GLN A 904 71.79 -12.06 -36.72
N GLU A 905 71.53 -11.27 -37.77
CA GLU A 905 70.93 -9.93 -37.65
C GLU A 905 69.47 -10.03 -37.19
N PHE A 906 68.70 -11.02 -37.66
CA PHE A 906 67.35 -11.27 -37.17
C PHE A 906 67.37 -11.72 -35.71
N LYS A 907 68.24 -12.65 -35.32
CA LYS A 907 68.40 -13.08 -33.93
C LYS A 907 68.78 -11.92 -33.02
N ASN A 908 69.69 -11.05 -33.46
CA ASN A 908 70.09 -9.85 -32.72
C ASN A 908 68.94 -8.85 -32.63
N PHE A 909 68.19 -8.63 -33.73
CA PHE A 909 66.99 -7.80 -33.72
C PHE A 909 65.94 -8.35 -32.76
N VAL A 910 65.61 -9.64 -32.81
CA VAL A 910 64.62 -10.26 -31.92
C VAL A 910 65.06 -10.12 -30.46
N LYS A 911 66.31 -10.43 -30.14
CA LYS A 911 66.87 -10.22 -28.78
C LYS A 911 66.74 -8.76 -28.36
N ALA A 912 67.24 -7.82 -29.17
CA ALA A 912 67.20 -6.40 -28.84
C ALA A 912 65.76 -5.86 -28.79
N GLN A 913 64.85 -6.33 -29.63
CA GLN A 913 63.45 -5.91 -29.62
C GLN A 913 62.72 -6.43 -28.38
N VAL A 914 62.95 -7.68 -27.98
CA VAL A 914 62.31 -8.28 -26.79
C VAL A 914 62.91 -7.74 -25.49
N PHE A 915 64.23 -7.54 -25.43
CA PHE A 915 64.92 -7.12 -24.20
C PHE A 915 65.07 -5.61 -24.06
N GLU A 916 65.13 -4.86 -25.16
CA GLU A 916 65.47 -3.44 -25.18
C GLU A 916 64.45 -2.57 -25.96
N GLU A 917 63.41 -3.16 -26.58
CA GLU A 917 62.36 -2.45 -27.35
C GLU A 917 62.92 -1.45 -28.36
N ILE A 918 63.99 -1.85 -29.07
CA ILE A 918 64.75 -0.96 -29.96
C ILE A 918 63.91 -0.29 -31.06
N ASP A 919 62.76 -0.86 -31.43
CA ASP A 919 61.73 -0.24 -32.27
C ASP A 919 60.48 0.07 -31.44
N ALA A 920 60.41 1.29 -30.90
CA ALA A 920 59.28 1.79 -30.11
C ALA A 920 57.96 1.86 -30.90
N VAL A 921 58.03 2.16 -32.20
CA VAL A 921 56.82 2.24 -33.05
C VAL A 921 56.19 0.85 -33.23
N LEU A 922 57.02 -0.19 -33.36
CA LEU A 922 56.54 -1.57 -33.39
C LEU A 922 55.89 -1.94 -32.05
N ALA A 923 56.53 -1.56 -30.94
CA ALA A 923 56.08 -1.85 -29.58
C ALA A 923 54.78 -1.11 -29.17
N GLU A 924 54.47 0.02 -29.80
CA GLU A 924 53.29 0.84 -29.52
C GLU A 924 52.04 0.44 -30.35
N ARG A 925 52.16 -0.52 -31.27
CA ARG A 925 51.00 -0.99 -32.04
C ARG A 925 49.97 -1.70 -31.15
N ALA A 926 48.69 -1.52 -31.47
CA ALA A 926 47.58 -2.17 -30.76
C ALA A 926 47.66 -3.71 -30.81
N ASP A 927 48.24 -4.26 -31.87
CA ASP A 927 48.40 -5.69 -32.12
C ASP A 927 49.82 -6.22 -31.79
N TYR A 928 50.67 -5.40 -31.15
CA TYR A 928 52.06 -5.79 -30.82
C TYR A 928 52.14 -7.03 -29.92
N LEU A 929 51.08 -7.35 -29.18
CA LEU A 929 50.96 -8.59 -28.42
C LEU A 929 51.29 -9.81 -29.29
N TYR A 930 50.69 -9.92 -30.48
CA TYR A 930 50.88 -11.09 -31.36
C TYR A 930 52.29 -11.14 -31.93
N VAL A 931 52.88 -9.97 -32.21
CA VAL A 931 54.28 -9.84 -32.62
C VAL A 931 55.21 -10.24 -31.47
N SER A 932 54.96 -9.75 -30.26
CA SER A 932 55.75 -10.05 -29.07
C SER A 932 55.69 -11.54 -28.71
N ASP A 933 54.52 -12.16 -28.81
CA ASP A 933 54.33 -13.60 -28.56
C ASP A 933 55.18 -14.42 -29.55
N TYR A 934 55.11 -14.08 -30.84
CA TYR A 934 55.96 -14.68 -31.87
C TYR A 934 57.47 -14.48 -31.60
N LEU A 935 57.89 -13.28 -31.18
CA LEU A 935 59.30 -12.98 -30.88
C LEU A 935 59.81 -13.74 -29.64
N ILE A 936 58.97 -13.91 -28.62
CA ILE A 936 59.29 -14.65 -27.38
C ILE A 936 59.39 -16.15 -27.69
N ASP A 937 58.40 -16.72 -28.38
CA ASP A 937 58.43 -18.10 -28.86
C ASP A 937 59.67 -18.38 -29.70
N TYR A 938 60.05 -17.43 -30.56
CA TYR A 938 61.28 -17.49 -31.33
C TYR A 938 62.51 -17.54 -30.41
N LEU A 939 62.63 -16.69 -29.38
CA LEU A 939 63.77 -16.72 -28.45
C LEU A 939 63.81 -17.96 -27.58
N ASP A 940 62.68 -18.42 -27.05
CA ASP A 940 62.63 -19.59 -26.18
C ASP A 940 63.00 -20.85 -26.95
N SER A 941 62.58 -20.96 -28.22
CA SER A 941 63.03 -22.04 -29.12
C SER A 941 64.55 -22.00 -29.40
N GLN A 942 65.19 -20.84 -29.27
CA GLN A 942 66.65 -20.68 -29.42
C GLN A 942 67.43 -20.87 -28.10
N ASN A 943 66.80 -20.63 -26.94
CA ASN A 943 67.44 -20.64 -25.62
C ASN A 943 67.32 -22.00 -24.89
N ALA A 944 66.61 -22.99 -25.43
CA ALA A 944 66.50 -24.35 -24.89
C ALA A 944 67.84 -25.13 -24.77
N GLN A 945 68.98 -24.53 -25.12
CA GLN A 945 70.30 -25.12 -25.00
C GLN A 945 71.21 -24.53 -23.88
N GLU A 946 70.78 -23.52 -23.11
CA GLU A 946 71.62 -22.89 -22.07
C GLU A 946 70.86 -22.52 -20.78
N ALA A 947 70.72 -23.47 -19.85
CA ALA A 947 70.50 -23.18 -18.44
C ALA A 947 70.88 -24.37 -17.53
N ILE A 948 72.19 -24.53 -17.27
CA ILE A 948 72.71 -25.35 -16.17
C ILE A 948 73.47 -24.42 -15.22
N ASN A 949 73.15 -24.54 -13.92
CA ASN A 949 73.79 -23.98 -12.71
C ASN A 949 73.12 -22.74 -12.09
N GLU A 950 72.23 -22.97 -11.13
CA GLU A 950 72.31 -22.38 -9.78
C GLU A 950 71.28 -23.03 -8.83
N ASP A 951 71.70 -23.38 -7.61
CA ASP A 951 70.94 -24.09 -6.57
C ASP A 951 69.75 -23.29 -5.98
N ASN A 952 68.84 -24.04 -5.32
CA ASN A 952 67.70 -23.62 -4.49
C ASN A 952 66.33 -23.55 -5.22
N TYR A 953 65.40 -24.41 -4.80
CA TYR A 953 64.07 -24.84 -5.32
C TYR A 953 63.91 -25.02 -6.84
N THR A 954 64.51 -24.17 -7.67
CA THR A 954 64.51 -24.23 -9.13
C THR A 954 65.02 -25.54 -9.73
N LYS A 955 65.86 -26.30 -9.02
CA LYS A 955 66.27 -27.66 -9.42
C LYS A 955 65.14 -28.70 -9.31
N LEU A 956 64.12 -28.42 -8.51
CA LEU A 956 62.91 -29.23 -8.42
C LEU A 956 61.94 -28.85 -9.55
N ILE A 957 62.21 -27.78 -10.32
CA ILE A 957 61.39 -27.43 -11.48
C ILE A 957 61.87 -28.27 -12.68
N ASP A 958 61.08 -29.27 -13.05
CA ASP A 958 61.33 -30.16 -14.16
C ASP A 958 60.64 -29.58 -15.39
N SER A 959 61.44 -29.23 -16.40
CA SER A 959 60.95 -28.59 -17.62
C SER A 959 59.97 -29.48 -18.40
N GLU A 960 60.12 -30.81 -18.36
CA GLU A 960 59.22 -31.73 -19.05
C GLU A 960 57.86 -31.80 -18.33
N ILE A 961 57.88 -31.84 -16.99
CA ILE A 961 56.66 -31.81 -16.16
C ILE A 961 55.92 -30.49 -16.35
N GLU A 962 56.63 -29.35 -16.42
CA GLU A 962 56.01 -28.05 -16.66
C GLU A 962 55.45 -27.90 -18.08
N GLU A 963 56.11 -28.50 -19.09
CA GLU A 963 55.58 -28.52 -20.46
C GLU A 963 54.34 -29.41 -20.58
N GLU A 964 54.35 -30.58 -19.94
CA GLU A 964 53.18 -31.46 -19.86
C GLU A 964 52.03 -30.78 -19.11
N ARG A 965 52.33 -30.12 -17.99
CA ARG A 965 51.37 -29.33 -17.23
C ARG A 965 50.76 -28.21 -18.08
N ALA A 966 51.57 -27.47 -18.84
CA ALA A 966 51.07 -26.42 -19.71
C ALA A 966 50.11 -26.97 -20.79
N LYS A 967 50.39 -28.17 -21.33
CA LYS A 967 49.50 -28.87 -22.27
C LYS A 967 48.22 -29.35 -21.60
N ASP A 968 48.30 -29.87 -20.38
CA ASP A 968 47.13 -30.31 -19.62
C ASP A 968 46.23 -29.13 -19.21
N ILE A 969 46.81 -27.99 -18.85
CA ILE A 969 46.09 -26.74 -18.59
C ILE A 969 45.38 -26.27 -19.88
N ASP A 970 46.11 -26.16 -21.00
CA ASP A 970 45.54 -25.75 -22.30
C ASP A 970 44.42 -26.72 -22.75
N LYS A 971 44.57 -28.02 -22.49
CA LYS A 971 43.55 -29.03 -22.77
C LYS A 971 42.32 -28.86 -21.87
N ALA A 972 42.51 -28.61 -20.58
CA ALA A 972 41.42 -28.34 -19.64
C ALA A 972 40.63 -27.09 -20.09
N GLU A 973 41.33 -25.98 -20.38
CA GLU A 973 40.75 -24.73 -20.89
C GLU A 973 39.97 -24.94 -22.22
N LYS A 974 40.52 -25.72 -23.16
CA LYS A 974 39.86 -26.07 -24.43
C LYS A 974 38.67 -27.01 -24.28
N SER A 975 38.63 -27.82 -23.22
CA SER A 975 37.49 -28.70 -22.94
C SER A 975 36.35 -27.94 -22.27
N GLU A 976 36.69 -27.01 -21.39
CA GLU A 976 35.77 -26.12 -20.69
C GLU A 976 35.11 -25.11 -21.61
N SER A 977 35.87 -24.47 -22.51
CA SER A 977 35.33 -23.58 -23.53
C SER A 977 34.28 -24.26 -24.44
N ARG A 978 34.25 -25.60 -24.51
CA ARG A 978 33.19 -26.37 -25.18
C ARG A 978 32.01 -26.75 -24.27
N LEU A 979 32.22 -26.95 -22.97
CA LEU A 979 31.17 -27.25 -21.99
C LEU A 979 30.35 -26.01 -21.62
N PHE A 980 30.98 -24.83 -21.58
CA PHE A 980 30.34 -23.55 -21.28
C PHE A 980 29.54 -22.96 -22.45
N ALA A 981 29.38 -23.70 -23.56
CA ALA A 981 28.38 -23.43 -24.58
C ALA A 981 26.96 -23.93 -24.19
N THR A 982 26.81 -24.60 -23.03
CA THR A 982 25.56 -25.30 -22.64
C THR A 982 25.14 -25.15 -21.18
N ALA A 983 25.68 -24.19 -20.42
CA ALA A 983 25.33 -24.04 -19.00
C ALA A 983 25.15 -22.56 -18.62
N GLU A 984 23.90 -22.09 -18.67
CA GLU A 984 23.43 -21.00 -17.83
C GLU A 984 23.23 -21.53 -16.41
N GLU A 985 23.75 -20.79 -15.43
CA GLU A 985 23.70 -21.02 -13.98
C GLU A 985 25.06 -21.36 -13.37
N ASN A 986 25.82 -20.32 -13.03
CA ASN A 986 26.39 -20.11 -11.68
C ASN A 986 27.27 -18.86 -11.68
N TYR A 987 26.76 -17.77 -11.10
CA TYR A 987 27.55 -16.60 -10.74
C TYR A 987 28.43 -16.91 -9.51
N GLY A 988 29.51 -17.66 -9.74
CA GLY A 988 30.50 -18.04 -8.73
C GLY A 988 31.77 -18.66 -9.34
N LEU A 989 32.94 -18.28 -8.81
CA LEU A 989 34.25 -18.85 -9.13
C LEU A 989 34.41 -20.26 -8.51
N ASN A 990 33.55 -21.19 -8.92
CA ASN A 990 33.73 -22.63 -8.65
C ASN A 990 34.71 -23.20 -9.68
N GLU A 991 35.70 -23.93 -9.18
CA GLU A 991 36.79 -24.51 -9.96
C GLU A 991 36.26 -25.58 -10.90
N SER A 992 36.65 -25.48 -12.16
CA SER A 992 37.08 -26.62 -12.95
C SER A 992 36.22 -27.89 -13.05
N ILE A 993 36.33 -28.85 -12.14
CA ILE A 993 36.39 -30.29 -12.46
C ILE A 993 37.59 -30.65 -13.35
N GLU A 994 37.70 -30.20 -14.60
CA GLU A 994 38.86 -30.59 -15.43
C GLU A 994 40.18 -29.99 -14.92
N MET A 995 40.13 -28.75 -14.45
CA MET A 995 41.24 -28.05 -13.84
C MET A 995 41.52 -28.56 -12.43
N GLU A 996 40.51 -29.07 -11.71
CA GLU A 996 40.72 -29.77 -10.43
C GLU A 996 41.57 -31.03 -10.65
N LYS A 997 41.34 -31.79 -11.72
CA LYS A 997 42.17 -32.95 -12.07
C LYS A 997 43.61 -32.55 -12.37
N VAL A 998 43.84 -31.42 -13.04
CA VAL A 998 45.19 -30.90 -13.31
C VAL A 998 45.88 -30.53 -12.00
N ILE A 999 45.19 -29.81 -11.11
CA ILE A 999 45.71 -29.45 -9.78
C ILE A 999 46.10 -30.70 -8.99
N ASP A 1000 45.20 -31.70 -8.93
CA ASP A 1000 45.44 -32.93 -8.19
C ASP A 1000 46.61 -33.72 -8.78
N LYS A 1001 46.71 -33.83 -10.11
CA LYS A 1001 47.78 -34.53 -10.83
C LYS A 1001 49.16 -34.00 -10.45
N TYR A 1002 49.31 -32.69 -10.24
CA TYR A 1002 50.58 -32.05 -9.96
C TYR A 1002 50.79 -31.65 -8.50
N SER A 1003 49.86 -32.00 -7.60
CA SER A 1003 49.83 -31.53 -6.21
C SER A 1003 51.07 -31.91 -5.38
N GLU A 1004 51.57 -33.15 -5.49
CA GLU A 1004 52.77 -33.59 -4.77
C GLU A 1004 54.03 -32.84 -5.24
N TYR A 1005 54.11 -32.62 -6.54
CA TYR A 1005 55.21 -31.92 -7.18
C TYR A 1005 55.21 -30.42 -6.84
N ASP A 1006 54.04 -29.77 -6.84
CA ASP A 1006 53.89 -28.39 -6.35
C ASP A 1006 54.25 -28.27 -4.87
N LYS A 1007 53.86 -29.27 -4.07
CA LYS A 1007 54.16 -29.31 -2.63
C LYS A 1007 55.66 -29.37 -2.38
N GLU A 1008 56.40 -30.20 -3.12
CA GLU A 1008 57.85 -30.34 -2.95
C GLU A 1008 58.59 -29.01 -3.23
N ILE A 1009 58.21 -28.32 -4.31
CA ILE A 1009 58.75 -27.00 -4.68
C ILE A 1009 58.39 -25.95 -3.62
N SER A 1010 57.13 -25.94 -3.18
CA SER A 1010 56.62 -25.04 -2.15
C SER A 1010 57.33 -25.24 -0.80
N ASP A 1011 57.49 -26.48 -0.34
CA ASP A 1011 58.14 -26.80 0.93
C ASP A 1011 59.62 -26.36 0.91
N ALA A 1012 60.31 -26.56 -0.21
CA ALA A 1012 61.69 -26.11 -0.38
C ALA A 1012 61.80 -24.57 -0.34
N LYS A 1013 60.86 -23.87 -1.00
CA LYS A 1013 60.80 -22.41 -0.96
C LYS A 1013 60.44 -21.89 0.43
N ASP A 1014 59.54 -22.57 1.13
CA ASP A 1014 59.17 -22.23 2.49
C ASP A 1014 60.35 -22.35 3.46
N ALA A 1015 61.15 -23.40 3.35
CA ALA A 1015 62.36 -23.56 4.17
C ALA A 1015 63.36 -22.41 3.94
N GLU A 1016 63.49 -21.94 2.69
CA GLU A 1016 64.28 -20.75 2.34
C GLU A 1016 63.72 -19.49 3.03
N LEU A 1017 62.42 -19.24 2.91
CA LEU A 1017 61.76 -18.05 3.48
C LEU A 1017 61.76 -18.08 5.01
N GLU A 1018 61.56 -19.24 5.64
CA GLU A 1018 61.60 -19.42 7.10
C GLU A 1018 62.97 -19.06 7.67
N LYS A 1019 64.05 -19.49 7.01
CA LYS A 1019 65.42 -19.13 7.42
C LYS A 1019 65.64 -17.61 7.36
N LEU A 1020 65.19 -16.98 6.26
CA LEU A 1020 65.27 -15.53 6.10
C LEU A 1020 64.46 -14.77 7.17
N ILE A 1021 63.26 -15.26 7.49
CA ILE A 1021 62.39 -14.63 8.49
C ILE A 1021 62.92 -14.85 9.91
N GLN A 1022 63.52 -15.99 10.25
CA GLN A 1022 64.17 -16.20 11.55
C GLN A 1022 65.32 -15.20 11.75
N GLU A 1023 66.18 -15.01 10.75
CA GLU A 1023 67.28 -14.02 10.80
C GLU A 1023 66.74 -12.59 10.93
N ARG A 1024 65.62 -12.28 10.24
CA ARG A 1024 65.02 -10.94 10.26
C ARG A 1024 64.20 -10.66 11.53
N ASP A 1025 63.52 -11.65 12.10
CA ASP A 1025 62.81 -11.52 13.37
C ASP A 1025 63.81 -11.26 14.53
N LEU A 1026 65.07 -11.70 14.43
CA LEU A 1026 66.17 -11.32 15.34
C LEU A 1026 66.65 -9.86 15.14
N LEU A 1027 66.60 -9.34 13.91
CA LEU A 1027 67.02 -7.96 13.56
C LEU A 1027 65.97 -6.90 13.92
N TYR A 1028 64.71 -7.28 14.04
CA TYR A 1028 63.59 -6.39 14.38
C TYR A 1028 62.80 -6.92 15.58
N PRO A 1029 63.40 -6.92 16.80
CA PRO A 1029 62.71 -7.27 18.04
C PRO A 1029 61.59 -6.26 18.34
N ASP A 1030 60.64 -6.65 19.18
CA ASP A 1030 59.40 -5.92 19.46
C ASP A 1030 59.60 -4.41 19.72
N GLY A 1031 59.07 -3.58 18.81
CA GLY A 1031 58.87 -2.14 19.00
C GLY A 1031 59.61 -1.21 18.02
N GLU A 1032 59.20 -1.19 16.73
CA GLU A 1032 59.54 -0.25 15.62
C GLU A 1032 60.24 -0.97 14.45
N PRO A 1033 59.60 -1.19 13.28
CA PRO A 1033 58.68 -0.25 12.60
C PRO A 1033 57.25 -0.76 12.40
N THR A 1034 56.30 0.17 12.23
CA THR A 1034 54.90 -0.06 11.81
C THR A 1034 54.74 -0.59 10.38
N LEU A 1035 55.81 -0.89 9.65
CA LEU A 1035 55.83 -1.54 8.33
C LEU A 1035 57.06 -2.47 8.28
N ARG A 1036 56.86 -3.78 8.05
CA ARG A 1036 57.94 -4.79 8.09
C ARG A 1036 58.54 -5.07 6.73
N SER A 1037 57.71 -5.21 5.72
CA SER A 1037 58.12 -5.44 4.33
C SER A 1037 57.08 -4.86 3.40
N SER A 1038 57.51 -4.32 2.26
CA SER A 1038 56.61 -3.81 1.22
C SER A 1038 57.34 -3.66 -0.10
N ILE A 1039 56.56 -3.63 -1.18
CA ILE A 1039 57.01 -3.29 -2.52
C ILE A 1039 56.26 -2.06 -3.01
N ALA A 1040 56.98 -1.14 -3.66
CA ALA A 1040 56.42 0.04 -4.28
C ALA A 1040 56.24 -0.20 -5.80
N GLY A 1041 55.24 0.43 -6.41
CA GLY A 1041 55.01 0.36 -7.86
C GLY A 1041 53.87 -0.56 -8.31
N ILE A 1042 53.15 -1.20 -7.39
CA ILE A 1042 51.89 -1.88 -7.71
C ILE A 1042 50.84 -0.81 -8.07
N LYS A 1043 50.32 -0.86 -9.31
CA LYS A 1043 49.18 -0.06 -9.73
C LYS A 1043 47.89 -0.81 -9.36
N LEU A 1044 46.96 -0.13 -8.70
CA LEU A 1044 45.62 -0.65 -8.43
C LEU A 1044 44.87 -0.81 -9.76
N VAL A 1045 44.34 -2.00 -10.03
CA VAL A 1045 43.61 -2.33 -11.26
C VAL A 1045 42.18 -2.66 -10.87
N LYS A 1046 41.22 -2.06 -11.57
CA LYS A 1046 39.82 -2.49 -11.49
C LYS A 1046 39.60 -3.63 -12.49
N GLN A 1047 39.00 -4.72 -12.04
CA GLN A 1047 38.65 -5.81 -12.93
C GLN A 1047 37.62 -5.35 -13.99
N LYS A 1048 37.81 -5.80 -15.24
CA LYS A 1048 36.99 -5.37 -16.38
C LYS A 1048 35.55 -5.86 -16.27
N TYR A 1049 35.36 -7.12 -15.90
CA TYR A 1049 34.06 -7.75 -15.63
C TYR A 1049 34.07 -8.46 -14.27
N ASN A 1050 32.91 -8.87 -13.76
CA ASN A 1050 32.75 -9.34 -12.37
C ASN A 1050 33.52 -10.65 -12.03
N HIS A 1051 33.94 -11.40 -13.04
CA HIS A 1051 34.76 -12.61 -12.90
C HIS A 1051 36.25 -12.41 -13.22
N TRP A 1052 36.66 -11.21 -13.63
CA TRP A 1052 38.03 -10.91 -14.12
C TRP A 1052 39.06 -10.64 -13.01
N CYS A 1053 38.82 -11.10 -11.78
CA CYS A 1053 39.75 -10.88 -10.68
C CYS A 1053 41.13 -11.51 -10.95
N GLY A 1054 41.20 -12.65 -11.66
CA GLY A 1054 42.45 -13.30 -12.06
C GLY A 1054 43.31 -12.40 -12.95
N PRO A 1055 42.92 -12.13 -14.22
CA PRO A 1055 43.65 -11.26 -15.14
C PRO A 1055 43.97 -9.88 -14.56
N ALA A 1056 43.05 -9.30 -13.79
CA ALA A 1056 43.28 -8.02 -13.11
C ALA A 1056 44.43 -8.12 -12.10
N ASN A 1057 44.46 -9.15 -11.25
CA ASN A 1057 45.52 -9.34 -10.27
C ASN A 1057 46.87 -9.71 -10.92
N LEU A 1058 46.89 -10.40 -12.07
CA LEU A 1058 48.11 -10.61 -12.86
C LEU A 1058 48.68 -9.28 -13.34
N ALA A 1059 47.83 -8.42 -13.91
CA ALA A 1059 48.23 -7.08 -14.34
C ALA A 1059 48.73 -6.23 -13.16
N GLN A 1060 48.09 -6.32 -11.98
CA GLN A 1060 48.56 -5.66 -10.76
C GLN A 1060 49.95 -6.17 -10.35
N ALA A 1061 50.13 -7.49 -10.26
CA ALA A 1061 51.40 -8.09 -9.85
C ALA A 1061 52.52 -7.75 -10.84
N LEU A 1062 52.25 -7.80 -12.14
CA LEU A 1062 53.22 -7.47 -13.19
C LEU A 1062 53.56 -5.98 -13.22
N SER A 1063 52.63 -5.10 -12.83
CA SER A 1063 52.88 -3.66 -12.79
C SER A 1063 54.06 -3.28 -11.89
N TYR A 1064 54.32 -4.05 -10.82
CA TYR A 1064 55.52 -3.91 -10.00
C TYR A 1064 56.81 -4.13 -10.82
N HIS A 1065 56.85 -5.20 -11.62
CA HIS A 1065 58.00 -5.56 -12.44
C HIS A 1065 58.23 -4.58 -13.60
N MET A 1066 57.14 -4.09 -14.19
CA MET A 1066 57.21 -3.10 -15.28
C MET A 1066 57.49 -1.69 -14.81
N TYR A 1067 57.04 -1.28 -13.61
CA TYR A 1067 57.25 0.08 -13.09
C TYR A 1067 58.72 0.48 -13.03
N LYS A 1068 59.64 -0.49 -12.87
CA LYS A 1068 61.08 -0.25 -12.88
C LYS A 1068 61.68 -0.07 -14.28
N LYS A 1069 60.98 -0.45 -15.35
CA LYS A 1069 61.49 -0.46 -16.73
C LYS A 1069 60.72 0.45 -17.71
N ARG A 1070 59.39 0.66 -17.57
CA ARG A 1070 58.58 1.56 -18.43
C ARG A 1070 57.22 1.94 -17.83
N SER A 1071 56.48 2.83 -18.51
CA SER A 1071 55.08 3.14 -18.18
C SER A 1071 54.18 1.94 -18.43
N VAL A 1072 53.33 1.60 -17.45
CA VAL A 1072 52.49 0.39 -17.49
C VAL A 1072 51.05 0.71 -17.89
N ASP A 1073 50.58 0.17 -19.02
CA ASP A 1073 49.15 0.08 -19.36
C ASP A 1073 48.54 -1.21 -18.82
N VAL A 1074 48.14 -1.15 -17.55
CA VAL A 1074 47.52 -2.26 -16.83
C VAL A 1074 46.17 -2.71 -17.42
N LYS A 1075 45.51 -1.88 -18.23
CA LYS A 1075 44.25 -2.27 -18.89
C LYS A 1075 44.54 -3.18 -20.08
N ALA A 1076 45.54 -2.83 -20.90
CA ALA A 1076 45.99 -3.67 -21.99
C ALA A 1076 46.51 -5.02 -21.48
N ILE A 1077 47.30 -5.01 -20.42
CA ILE A 1077 47.84 -6.25 -19.82
C ILE A 1077 46.73 -7.15 -19.27
N GLN A 1078 45.76 -6.57 -18.55
CA GLN A 1078 44.60 -7.32 -18.07
C GLN A 1078 43.79 -7.92 -19.23
N ASN A 1079 43.56 -7.15 -20.31
CA ASN A 1079 42.86 -7.64 -21.49
C ASN A 1079 43.60 -8.83 -22.13
N ASN A 1080 44.92 -8.72 -22.25
CA ASN A 1080 45.75 -9.75 -22.86
C ASN A 1080 45.73 -11.04 -22.03
N PHE A 1081 45.92 -10.95 -20.71
CA PHE A 1081 45.78 -12.11 -19.84
C PHE A 1081 44.36 -12.69 -19.87
N GLY A 1082 43.34 -11.83 -19.96
CA GLY A 1082 41.96 -12.26 -20.14
C GLY A 1082 41.81 -13.12 -21.39
N ILE A 1083 42.25 -12.62 -22.54
CA ILE A 1083 42.19 -13.36 -23.81
C ILE A 1083 42.99 -14.66 -23.74
N GLN A 1084 44.23 -14.62 -23.23
CA GLN A 1084 45.12 -15.78 -23.12
C GLN A 1084 44.54 -16.87 -22.21
N MET A 1085 43.81 -16.49 -21.16
CA MET A 1085 43.16 -17.43 -20.25
C MET A 1085 41.73 -17.80 -20.68
N GLY A 1086 41.31 -17.42 -21.89
CA GLY A 1086 39.97 -17.72 -22.41
C GLY A 1086 38.83 -16.98 -21.72
N TYR A 1087 39.10 -15.84 -21.08
CA TYR A 1087 38.07 -14.99 -20.49
C TYR A 1087 37.31 -14.22 -21.57
N SER A 1088 36.00 -14.11 -21.38
CA SER A 1088 35.10 -13.31 -22.21
C SER A 1088 34.31 -12.31 -21.36
N TYR A 1089 33.38 -11.60 -22.01
CA TYR A 1089 32.40 -10.76 -21.33
C TYR A 1089 31.52 -11.56 -20.36
N TYR A 1090 31.17 -12.80 -20.69
CA TYR A 1090 30.18 -13.61 -19.95
C TYR A 1090 30.82 -14.60 -18.97
N TYR A 1091 32.00 -15.12 -19.29
CA TYR A 1091 32.65 -16.19 -18.52
C TYR A 1091 34.15 -15.93 -18.32
N GLY A 1092 34.72 -16.57 -17.30
CA GLY A 1092 36.16 -16.58 -17.07
C GLY A 1092 36.50 -17.05 -15.66
N LYS A 1093 37.39 -18.03 -15.59
CA LYS A 1093 37.84 -18.68 -14.37
C LYS A 1093 39.33 -18.97 -14.52
N THR A 1094 40.08 -18.96 -13.42
CA THR A 1094 41.50 -19.29 -13.43
C THR A 1094 41.89 -19.91 -12.10
N THR A 1095 43.02 -20.62 -12.09
CA THR A 1095 43.61 -21.23 -10.90
C THR A 1095 44.92 -20.55 -10.54
N SER A 1096 45.37 -20.76 -9.31
CA SER A 1096 46.62 -20.18 -8.83
C SER A 1096 47.80 -20.71 -9.63
N GLN A 1097 47.76 -21.97 -10.09
CA GLN A 1097 48.77 -22.54 -10.98
C GLN A 1097 48.79 -21.85 -12.33
N ASN A 1098 47.64 -21.69 -12.99
CA ASN A 1098 47.59 -21.00 -14.28
C ASN A 1098 48.07 -19.55 -14.14
N MET A 1099 47.71 -18.87 -13.05
CA MET A 1099 48.23 -17.54 -12.73
C MET A 1099 49.77 -17.51 -12.61
N ALA A 1100 50.38 -18.48 -11.93
CA ALA A 1100 51.84 -18.58 -11.81
C ALA A 1100 52.49 -18.82 -13.18
N VAL A 1101 51.98 -19.78 -13.96
CA VAL A 1101 52.49 -20.12 -15.30
C VAL A 1101 52.45 -18.91 -16.23
N GLN A 1102 51.32 -18.21 -16.32
CA GLN A 1102 51.17 -17.09 -17.24
C GLN A 1102 52.10 -15.92 -16.91
N ILE A 1103 52.36 -15.62 -15.63
CA ILE A 1103 53.35 -14.58 -15.29
C ILE A 1103 54.77 -15.06 -15.57
N ASN A 1104 55.09 -16.32 -15.27
CA ASN A 1104 56.43 -16.87 -15.44
C ASN A 1104 56.86 -16.94 -16.91
N ARG A 1105 55.94 -16.98 -17.88
CA ARG A 1105 56.26 -16.84 -19.31
C ARG A 1105 57.02 -15.55 -19.62
N TYR A 1106 56.76 -14.49 -18.87
CA TYR A 1106 57.42 -13.20 -19.07
C TYR A 1106 58.71 -13.05 -18.23
N LYS A 1107 59.20 -14.12 -17.59
CA LYS A 1107 60.36 -14.03 -16.69
C LYS A 1107 61.61 -13.47 -17.38
N ASN A 1108 61.84 -13.88 -18.63
CA ASN A 1108 62.99 -13.45 -19.44
C ASN A 1108 62.86 -11.95 -19.80
N THR A 1109 61.69 -11.52 -20.25
CA THR A 1109 61.34 -10.12 -20.53
C THR A 1109 61.66 -9.20 -19.34
N TYR A 1110 61.37 -9.67 -18.12
CA TYR A 1110 61.60 -8.92 -16.90
C TYR A 1110 62.99 -9.12 -16.30
N GLY A 1111 63.85 -9.95 -16.91
CA GLY A 1111 65.23 -10.17 -16.51
C GLY A 1111 65.38 -11.06 -15.27
N PHE A 1112 64.41 -11.93 -15.01
CA PHE A 1112 64.52 -12.94 -13.96
C PHE A 1112 65.34 -14.13 -14.44
N SER A 1113 66.35 -14.51 -13.67
CA SER A 1113 67.18 -15.70 -13.92
C SER A 1113 66.54 -17.02 -13.47
N LYS A 1114 65.40 -16.94 -12.77
CA LYS A 1114 64.67 -18.08 -12.17
C LYS A 1114 63.18 -17.93 -12.45
N THR A 1115 62.39 -18.95 -12.13
CA THR A 1115 60.92 -18.90 -12.16
C THR A 1115 60.42 -18.26 -10.86
N PRO A 1116 60.03 -16.97 -10.85
CA PRO A 1116 59.86 -16.23 -9.60
C PRO A 1116 58.53 -16.47 -8.89
N TYR A 1117 57.53 -17.08 -9.55
CA TYR A 1117 56.21 -17.36 -8.94
C TYR A 1117 55.96 -18.86 -8.82
N ILE A 1118 55.60 -19.30 -7.63
CA ILE A 1118 55.16 -20.66 -7.30
C ILE A 1118 53.85 -20.62 -6.52
N THR A 1119 53.19 -21.76 -6.39
CA THR A 1119 51.91 -21.87 -5.67
C THR A 1119 52.03 -22.68 -4.39
N ALA A 1120 51.19 -22.38 -3.39
CA ALA A 1120 51.14 -23.20 -2.18
C ALA A 1120 49.79 -23.20 -1.44
N THR A 1121 49.57 -24.28 -0.69
CA THR A 1121 48.45 -24.48 0.23
C THR A 1121 48.78 -24.05 1.65
N ILE A 1122 47.76 -23.87 2.49
CA ILE A 1122 47.94 -23.54 3.91
C ILE A 1122 47.17 -24.47 4.86
N LYS A 1123 46.27 -25.32 4.34
CA LYS A 1123 45.34 -26.13 5.13
C LYS A 1123 46.05 -27.13 6.04
N GLU A 1124 47.20 -27.64 5.60
CA GLU A 1124 48.06 -28.60 6.29
C GLU A 1124 48.64 -28.07 7.61
N PHE A 1125 48.68 -26.75 7.81
CA PHE A 1125 49.26 -26.15 9.01
C PHE A 1125 48.24 -25.92 10.14
N GLY A 1126 46.94 -26.18 9.93
CA GLY A 1126 45.90 -26.03 10.94
C GLY A 1126 45.96 -24.67 11.66
N SER A 1127 46.07 -24.66 12.99
CA SER A 1127 46.21 -23.44 13.79
C SER A 1127 47.49 -22.62 13.48
N GLY A 1128 48.52 -23.25 12.91
CA GLY A 1128 49.77 -22.61 12.49
C GLY A 1128 49.68 -21.84 11.17
N ALA A 1129 48.56 -21.90 10.44
CA ALA A 1129 48.40 -21.27 9.12
C ALA A 1129 48.69 -19.76 9.12
N ALA A 1130 48.31 -19.03 10.19
CA ALA A 1130 48.56 -17.60 10.30
C ALA A 1130 50.06 -17.26 10.30
N ASN A 1131 50.87 -18.05 11.01
CA ASN A 1131 52.32 -17.90 11.01
C ASN A 1131 52.91 -18.23 9.64
N LYS A 1132 52.38 -19.25 8.96
CA LYS A 1132 52.84 -19.63 7.63
C LYS A 1132 52.53 -18.57 6.57
N ILE A 1133 51.32 -18.03 6.56
CA ILE A 1133 50.91 -16.92 5.69
C ILE A 1133 51.82 -15.71 5.94
N ARG A 1134 52.08 -15.37 7.20
CA ARG A 1134 53.02 -14.29 7.56
C ARG A 1134 54.40 -14.55 6.96
N THR A 1135 54.97 -15.73 7.16
CA THR A 1135 56.30 -16.07 6.65
C THR A 1135 56.38 -15.92 5.13
N ARG A 1136 55.40 -16.45 4.39
CA ARG A 1136 55.38 -16.37 2.92
C ARG A 1136 55.25 -14.93 2.43
N LEU A 1137 54.30 -14.17 2.98
CA LEU A 1137 54.10 -12.77 2.57
C LEU A 1137 55.32 -11.92 2.92
N ASP A 1138 55.76 -11.96 4.18
CA ASP A 1138 56.80 -11.10 4.68
C ASP A 1138 58.17 -11.46 4.07
N GLY A 1139 58.43 -12.75 3.83
CA GLY A 1139 59.67 -13.24 3.23
C GLY A 1139 59.82 -12.80 1.78
N VAL A 1140 58.77 -12.99 0.98
CA VAL A 1140 58.73 -12.60 -0.44
C VAL A 1140 58.85 -11.09 -0.61
N LEU A 1141 58.06 -10.33 0.16
CA LEU A 1141 58.09 -8.87 0.13
C LEU A 1141 59.41 -8.31 0.66
N ALA A 1142 60.07 -8.96 1.62
CA ALA A 1142 61.40 -8.56 2.09
C ALA A 1142 62.48 -8.79 1.03
N GLN A 1143 62.41 -9.90 0.29
CA GLN A 1143 63.29 -10.17 -0.85
C GLN A 1143 63.00 -9.24 -2.04
N LYS A 1144 61.81 -8.62 -2.09
CA LYS A 1144 61.31 -7.83 -3.23
C LYS A 1144 61.35 -8.63 -4.54
N SER A 1145 61.23 -9.96 -4.45
CA SER A 1145 61.32 -10.89 -5.57
C SER A 1145 60.12 -10.77 -6.49
N ASN A 1146 58.93 -10.65 -5.92
CA ASN A 1146 57.67 -10.55 -6.64
C ASN A 1146 56.57 -9.91 -5.78
N ALA A 1147 55.42 -9.66 -6.39
CA ALA A 1147 54.19 -9.24 -5.72
C ALA A 1147 53.29 -10.47 -5.47
N PRO A 1148 53.21 -10.99 -4.23
CA PRO A 1148 52.45 -12.20 -3.96
C PRO A 1148 50.95 -11.97 -4.12
N MET A 1149 50.23 -13.01 -4.52
CA MET A 1149 48.78 -13.02 -4.66
C MET A 1149 48.18 -14.11 -3.78
N VAL A 1150 47.00 -13.83 -3.24
CA VAL A 1150 46.27 -14.77 -2.38
C VAL A 1150 44.85 -14.96 -2.89
N LEU A 1151 44.40 -16.21 -2.91
CA LEU A 1151 43.03 -16.59 -3.17
C LEU A 1151 42.29 -16.66 -1.83
N VAL A 1152 41.20 -15.92 -1.74
CA VAL A 1152 40.44 -15.75 -0.52
C VAL A 1152 38.96 -15.97 -0.75
N HIS A 1153 38.27 -16.33 0.31
CA HIS A 1153 36.83 -16.29 0.36
C HIS A 1153 36.38 -14.92 0.90
N GLN A 1154 35.68 -14.13 0.08
CA GLN A 1154 35.39 -12.71 0.34
C GLN A 1154 34.61 -12.45 1.65
N LEU A 1155 33.63 -13.31 1.98
CA LEU A 1155 32.81 -13.21 3.21
C LEU A 1155 33.62 -13.06 4.51
N TYR A 1156 34.83 -13.59 4.58
CA TYR A 1156 35.65 -13.59 5.80
C TYR A 1156 36.66 -12.44 5.85
N LEU A 1157 36.61 -11.51 4.89
CA LEU A 1157 37.41 -10.28 4.91
C LEU A 1157 36.65 -9.15 5.61
N SER A 1158 37.38 -8.24 6.25
CA SER A 1158 36.79 -7.16 7.05
C SER A 1158 35.96 -6.14 6.25
N LYS A 1159 36.08 -6.13 4.92
CA LYS A 1159 35.45 -5.15 4.01
C LYS A 1159 34.20 -5.65 3.30
N TYR A 1160 33.87 -6.93 3.41
CA TYR A 1160 32.72 -7.51 2.70
C TYR A 1160 31.55 -7.75 3.66
N PRO A 1161 30.29 -7.52 3.23
CA PRO A 1161 29.11 -7.72 4.06
C PRO A 1161 28.84 -9.21 4.33
N ALA A 1162 28.15 -9.52 5.43
CA ALA A 1162 27.81 -10.89 5.84
C ALA A 1162 26.91 -11.66 4.84
N LYS A 1163 26.32 -10.98 3.85
CA LYS A 1163 25.48 -11.57 2.79
C LYS A 1163 26.27 -11.86 1.50
N THR A 1164 27.60 -11.71 1.51
CA THR A 1164 28.45 -12.02 0.34
C THR A 1164 28.39 -13.51 0.04
N ASN A 1165 28.28 -13.88 -1.24
CA ASN A 1165 28.14 -15.26 -1.69
C ASN A 1165 29.23 -16.17 -1.06
N PRO A 1166 28.85 -17.25 -0.34
CA PRO A 1166 29.76 -18.17 0.31
C PRO A 1166 30.53 -19.13 -0.62
N GLU A 1167 30.32 -19.05 -1.94
CA GLU A 1167 30.99 -19.95 -2.89
C GLU A 1167 32.04 -19.25 -3.76
N ALA A 1168 32.04 -17.91 -3.81
CA ALA A 1168 32.94 -17.15 -4.67
C ALA A 1168 34.36 -16.99 -4.08
N GLY A 1169 35.35 -17.59 -4.73
CA GLY A 1169 36.77 -17.24 -4.52
C GLY A 1169 37.09 -15.86 -5.09
N HIS A 1170 38.12 -15.19 -4.58
CA HIS A 1170 38.58 -13.90 -5.11
C HIS A 1170 40.09 -13.74 -4.91
N TYR A 1171 40.78 -13.17 -5.89
CA TYR A 1171 42.22 -12.94 -5.80
C TYR A 1171 42.54 -11.54 -5.27
N LEU A 1172 43.56 -11.43 -4.42
CA LEU A 1172 44.12 -10.17 -3.93
C LEU A 1172 45.64 -10.16 -4.12
N THR A 1173 46.19 -9.09 -4.69
CA THR A 1173 47.63 -8.83 -4.68
C THR A 1173 48.02 -8.21 -3.34
N ILE A 1174 49.09 -8.70 -2.71
CA ILE A 1174 49.57 -8.19 -1.42
C ILE A 1174 50.84 -7.36 -1.63
N GLY A 1175 50.82 -6.09 -1.21
CA GLY A 1175 51.93 -5.15 -1.41
C GLY A 1175 52.77 -4.86 -0.17
N GLY A 1176 52.36 -5.32 1.01
CA GLY A 1176 53.07 -5.05 2.26
C GLY A 1176 52.60 -5.87 3.46
N VAL A 1177 53.47 -6.01 4.46
CA VAL A 1177 53.17 -6.60 5.78
C VAL A 1177 53.60 -5.62 6.86
N ARG A 1178 52.75 -5.43 7.87
CA ARG A 1178 53.05 -4.62 9.06
C ARG A 1178 52.69 -5.29 10.37
N LYS A 1179 53.28 -4.82 11.46
CA LYS A 1179 52.81 -5.08 12.83
C LYS A 1179 52.16 -3.79 13.37
N TYR A 1180 50.88 -3.84 13.70
CA TYR A 1180 50.10 -2.71 14.20
C TYR A 1180 49.23 -3.17 15.38
N ASN A 1181 49.29 -2.46 16.51
CA ASN A 1181 48.59 -2.80 17.76
C ASN A 1181 48.77 -4.27 18.18
N GLY A 1182 50.00 -4.79 18.10
CA GLY A 1182 50.30 -6.18 18.49
C GLY A 1182 49.85 -7.26 17.49
N THR A 1183 49.19 -6.90 16.40
CA THR A 1183 48.72 -7.82 15.35
C THR A 1183 49.45 -7.63 14.03
N TYR A 1184 49.63 -8.69 13.26
CA TYR A 1184 50.18 -8.60 11.90
C TYR A 1184 49.07 -8.31 10.89
N GLN A 1185 49.30 -7.38 9.97
CA GLN A 1185 48.36 -7.00 8.92
C GLN A 1185 49.04 -7.05 7.55
N ALA A 1186 48.29 -7.40 6.51
CA ALA A 1186 48.72 -7.43 5.12
C ALA A 1186 48.03 -6.33 4.30
N GLN A 1187 48.76 -5.63 3.44
CA GLN A 1187 48.21 -4.59 2.56
C GLN A 1187 47.64 -5.25 1.30
N ALA A 1188 46.31 -5.40 1.25
CA ALA A 1188 45.60 -6.03 0.15
C ALA A 1188 45.19 -4.99 -0.91
N TYR A 1189 45.50 -5.28 -2.18
CA TYR A 1189 45.06 -4.55 -3.36
C TYR A 1189 43.92 -5.33 -4.02
N ASN A 1190 42.72 -4.76 -3.96
CA ASN A 1190 41.52 -5.45 -4.39
C ASN A 1190 41.02 -4.96 -5.74
N THR A 1191 40.83 -5.91 -6.65
CA THR A 1191 40.40 -5.66 -8.03
C THR A 1191 38.88 -5.59 -8.18
N ASP A 1192 38.12 -6.01 -7.17
CA ASP A 1192 36.65 -6.09 -7.19
C ASP A 1192 36.00 -4.79 -7.67
N SER A 1193 34.99 -4.90 -8.54
CA SER A 1193 34.40 -3.74 -9.20
C SER A 1193 33.66 -2.80 -8.23
N LYS A 1194 33.12 -3.34 -7.13
CA LYS A 1194 32.36 -2.63 -6.08
C LYS A 1194 33.25 -2.20 -4.91
N HIS A 1195 34.35 -2.91 -4.66
CA HIS A 1195 35.27 -2.68 -3.54
C HIS A 1195 36.72 -2.43 -4.00
N ASN A 1196 36.93 -1.78 -5.14
CA ASN A 1196 38.25 -1.48 -5.71
C ASN A 1196 39.03 -0.51 -4.82
N MET A 1197 39.84 -1.03 -3.91
CA MET A 1197 40.57 -0.24 -2.93
C MET A 1197 41.79 -0.99 -2.40
N VAL A 1198 42.64 -0.27 -1.67
CA VAL A 1198 43.77 -0.82 -0.93
C VAL A 1198 43.51 -0.66 0.57
N TRP A 1199 43.64 -1.73 1.35
CA TRP A 1199 43.52 -1.65 2.81
C TRP A 1199 44.49 -2.61 3.52
N TRP A 1200 44.61 -2.41 4.82
CA TRP A 1200 45.34 -3.32 5.71
C TRP A 1200 44.37 -4.32 6.33
N GLU A 1201 44.49 -5.60 5.94
CA GLU A 1201 43.70 -6.71 6.46
C GLU A 1201 44.44 -7.42 7.59
N ASN A 1202 43.74 -7.79 8.67
CA ASN A 1202 44.38 -8.51 9.77
C ASN A 1202 44.74 -9.93 9.32
N ILE A 1203 45.99 -10.35 9.49
CA ILE A 1203 46.39 -11.73 9.20
C ILE A 1203 45.68 -12.67 10.17
N GLY A 1204 45.43 -12.24 11.41
CA GLY A 1204 44.83 -13.05 12.47
C GLY A 1204 45.86 -13.94 13.17
N THR A 1205 45.41 -14.67 14.19
CA THR A 1205 46.26 -15.59 14.98
C THR A 1205 45.97 -17.08 14.70
N GLY A 1206 45.12 -17.40 13.72
CA GLY A 1206 44.73 -18.77 13.37
C GLY A 1206 43.46 -18.84 12.50
N VAL A 1207 42.92 -20.03 12.31
CA VAL A 1207 41.81 -20.33 11.36
C VAL A 1207 40.40 -19.99 11.87
N GLY A 1208 40.27 -19.46 13.09
CA GLY A 1208 38.98 -19.27 13.78
C GLY A 1208 38.49 -17.83 13.92
N GLN A 1209 39.30 -16.82 13.59
CA GLN A 1209 38.94 -15.41 13.73
C GLN A 1209 38.26 -14.90 12.46
N ASN A 1210 36.96 -14.59 12.52
CA ASN A 1210 36.25 -13.91 11.44
C ASN A 1210 36.89 -12.54 11.16
N ASN A 1211 36.76 -12.05 9.92
CA ASN A 1211 37.36 -10.79 9.45
C ASN A 1211 38.89 -10.81 9.49
N THR A 1212 39.50 -11.93 9.06
CA THR A 1212 40.95 -12.08 8.95
C THR A 1212 41.35 -12.76 7.65
N LEU A 1213 42.53 -12.43 7.14
CA LEU A 1213 43.10 -13.03 5.93
C LEU A 1213 43.29 -14.54 6.10
N THR A 1214 43.76 -15.01 7.27
CA THR A 1214 43.91 -16.45 7.53
C THR A 1214 42.59 -17.20 7.42
N LYS A 1215 41.50 -16.66 7.98
CA LYS A 1215 40.18 -17.28 7.86
C LYS A 1215 39.72 -17.31 6.41
N ALA A 1216 39.86 -16.20 5.68
CA ALA A 1216 39.45 -16.09 4.29
C ALA A 1216 40.18 -17.07 3.36
N MET A 1217 41.50 -17.20 3.51
CA MET A 1217 42.30 -18.15 2.74
C MET A 1217 42.00 -19.60 3.15
N TYR A 1218 41.88 -19.88 4.45
CA TYR A 1218 41.69 -21.24 4.95
C TYR A 1218 40.32 -21.82 4.56
N GLN A 1219 39.26 -21.01 4.62
CA GLN A 1219 37.93 -21.44 4.16
C GLN A 1219 37.93 -21.73 2.65
N LYS A 1220 38.59 -20.88 1.85
CA LYS A 1220 38.71 -21.15 0.42
C LYS A 1220 39.51 -22.43 0.14
N ASN A 1221 40.62 -22.66 0.84
CA ASN A 1221 41.45 -23.85 0.66
C ASN A 1221 40.77 -25.15 1.14
N ILE A 1222 39.75 -25.07 2.02
CA ILE A 1222 38.89 -26.23 2.36
C ILE A 1222 37.89 -26.49 1.25
N SER A 1223 37.28 -25.43 0.71
CA SER A 1223 36.25 -25.54 -0.32
C SER A 1223 36.80 -25.87 -1.71
N SER A 1224 38.12 -25.89 -1.91
CA SER A 1224 38.71 -26.14 -3.22
C SER A 1224 40.13 -26.74 -3.18
N PRO A 1225 40.51 -27.59 -4.15
CA PRO A 1225 41.85 -28.17 -4.25
C PRO A 1225 42.92 -27.12 -4.65
N ASN A 1226 42.54 -26.00 -5.27
CA ASN A 1226 43.45 -24.96 -5.72
C ASN A 1226 44.28 -24.36 -4.56
N PRO A 1227 45.61 -24.24 -4.73
CA PRO A 1227 46.47 -23.49 -3.84
C PRO A 1227 45.96 -22.06 -3.64
N VAL A 1228 46.01 -21.59 -2.41
CA VAL A 1228 45.47 -20.26 -2.08
C VAL A 1228 46.53 -19.17 -2.07
N PHE A 1229 47.77 -19.48 -2.42
CA PHE A 1229 48.88 -18.54 -2.41
C PHE A 1229 49.71 -18.69 -3.69
N VAL A 1230 50.07 -17.58 -4.31
CA VAL A 1230 51.00 -17.47 -5.45
C VAL A 1230 52.11 -16.49 -5.09
N TYR A 1231 53.38 -16.91 -5.01
CA TYR A 1231 54.48 -16.11 -4.45
C TYR A 1231 55.88 -16.51 -4.84
#